data_AF-A0AAX6MEW2-F1
#
_entry.id   AF-A0AAX6MEW2-F1
#
_cell.length_a   1.000
_cell.length_b   1.000
_cell.length_c   1.000
_cell.angle_alpha   90.00
_cell.angle_beta   90.00
_cell.angle_gamma   90.00
#
_symmetry.space_group_name_H-M   'P 1'
#
loop_
_entity.id
_entity.type
_entity.pdbx_description
1 polymer ?
#
loop_
_entity_poly.entity_id
_entity_poly.type
_entity_poly.pdbx_seq_one_letter_code
_entity_poly.pdbx_strand_id
1 'polypeptide(L)'
;MGDSSTSENVSSLPLSDPRCNSDACDAFAAAHKASQAAVSYDHQYEYGHYTTWYYLAAIGVAMLVYAYRLNRNRTARRGVAASEKLEPARKVLAVLRAVNYRHLKGRVADYFGFPSLGASVFIAATSLFLLLMTFLVHPYYRGRRGYGSPPLAVRTGLMAQALTPIIVALAGKVNFITMLTGISHEKLNIFHRWVSYMCLFLSVVHTVPFIVQPLKEGGPAALRKQYYKPGGMEYTGTPPLGILVGIVVLSIPWIRHRFYNFFYRLHIPMYVVYLGLLFWHSKQEKDSWVYLWSTLAIWLASCLVRLFYKWQTFSIFRNWFQGFPAKLEELPGGMTKLTVLAPRDFNWRPGQHCWLRIPHLSLLQNHPFTIANLPKFNTPGVKLDSETQDMIFYVRAHHGLTLDLLKSVANQDDAENHSRSVSVHVDGPYGGLIEDVPALYESLIFVAGGSGISACLPWIQHAARRIAEGTSVTKSIHLVWMVRYASQTQWITEELEPLINAHPELIQVDFFVTDSSAGTVSSVESDKNSDSGANGSKPNEKSTTTVSPKLGQVRNQRPYLPTLLPTLITARRSFILGCGPESLRTDLANAASTAQKKVLAGDAEIITLHTESFGCSFALNGASMESFTIRTPCSSANIGPGFDVIGLALSIYLELRVTIDRTKSSSQEPLNCRITYEGQGEGSDDVPLDPSANLITRVALYVLRCHNQRAFPVETHVHIVNPIPLGRGLGSSGAAVVAGVMLGKEVGGLHHLTDDRLFDFCLMIERHPDNVGAALFGGFVGTYLKPLTPEDVARVEIPLSEVLPAPAGGLDTGERPPEPPHGIGHHIKFPWAKEIKAVAIVPNFQVPTAKAREVLPKEYPRQDVTFNLQRIALLPVALGQSPPDPDLIYLAMQDKLHQQYRQTLIPGLGEIVESMSPSSQEGLLGVCLSGAGPTILALATSNFEQIAEKIISRFTKENIDCQWLILEPAEGTKVIRS
;
A
#
# COMPACT_ATOMS: atom_id res chain seq x y z
N MET A 1 -82.56 -29.39 16.08
CA MET A 1 -82.17 -29.42 17.51
C MET A 1 -81.20 -28.28 17.71
N GLY A 2 -81.54 -27.34 18.58
CA GLY A 2 -80.75 -26.13 18.80
C GLY A 2 -79.51 -26.44 19.62
N ASP A 3 -78.36 -25.91 19.20
CA ASP A 3 -77.17 -25.81 20.03
C ASP A 3 -77.18 -24.44 20.72
N SER A 4 -77.58 -24.46 21.98
CA SER A 4 -77.28 -23.45 22.97
C SER A 4 -75.76 -23.39 23.19
N SER A 5 -75.08 -22.45 22.54
CA SER A 5 -73.76 -22.00 23.02
C SER A 5 -73.98 -20.84 23.99
N THR A 6 -73.88 -21.14 25.27
CA THR A 6 -73.73 -20.17 26.34
C THR A 6 -72.60 -19.21 25.96
N SER A 7 -72.90 -17.91 25.89
CA SER A 7 -71.87 -16.87 25.89
C SER A 7 -71.22 -16.88 27.27
N GLU A 8 -70.25 -17.77 27.48
CA GLU A 8 -69.45 -17.80 28.71
C GLU A 8 -68.84 -16.41 28.92
N ASN A 9 -69.05 -15.86 30.11
CA ASN A 9 -68.71 -14.49 30.45
C ASN A 9 -67.17 -14.32 30.52
N VAL A 10 -66.56 -13.94 29.39
CA VAL A 10 -65.10 -13.78 29.19
C VAL A 10 -64.48 -12.78 30.17
N SER A 11 -65.28 -11.87 30.76
CA SER A 11 -64.82 -10.84 31.71
C SER A 11 -64.12 -11.41 32.96
N SER A 12 -64.57 -12.57 33.45
CA SER A 12 -64.14 -13.12 34.75
C SER A 12 -63.16 -14.32 34.68
N LEU A 13 -62.58 -14.57 33.51
CA LEU A 13 -61.65 -15.69 33.33
C LEU A 13 -60.29 -15.45 34.03
N PRO A 14 -59.65 -16.50 34.58
CA PRO A 14 -58.31 -16.39 35.13
C PRO A 14 -57.27 -16.16 34.01
N LEU A 15 -56.16 -15.49 34.33
CA LEU A 15 -55.10 -15.13 33.37
C LEU A 15 -54.43 -16.36 32.70
N SER A 16 -54.58 -17.56 33.29
CA SER A 16 -54.12 -18.83 32.73
C SER A 16 -54.99 -19.35 31.58
N ASP A 17 -56.23 -18.87 31.43
CA ASP A 17 -57.13 -19.28 30.35
C ASP A 17 -56.72 -18.59 29.02
N PRO A 18 -56.52 -19.33 27.91
CA PRO A 18 -56.09 -18.78 26.62
C PRO A 18 -57.09 -17.78 26.00
N ARG A 19 -58.35 -17.77 26.46
CA ARG A 19 -59.38 -16.80 26.05
C ARG A 19 -59.24 -15.46 26.77
N CYS A 20 -58.56 -15.40 27.91
CA CYS A 20 -58.24 -14.16 28.62
C CYS A 20 -57.01 -13.46 27.99
N ASN A 21 -57.21 -12.86 26.82
CA ASN A 21 -56.12 -12.34 25.97
C ASN A 21 -56.35 -10.92 25.42
N SER A 22 -57.41 -10.25 25.86
CA SER A 22 -57.76 -8.87 25.46
C SER A 22 -58.37 -8.13 26.64
N ASP A 23 -58.55 -6.81 26.51
CA ASP A 23 -59.12 -5.96 27.57
C ASP A 23 -60.59 -6.31 27.90
N ALA A 24 -61.23 -7.23 27.14
CA ALA A 24 -62.53 -7.81 27.48
C ALA A 24 -62.47 -8.80 28.67
N CYS A 25 -61.28 -9.19 29.12
CA CYS A 25 -61.05 -9.97 30.33
C CYS A 25 -60.43 -9.08 31.43
N ASP A 26 -61.05 -8.99 32.61
CA ASP A 26 -60.62 -8.07 33.68
C ASP A 26 -59.21 -8.41 34.20
N ALA A 27 -58.88 -9.70 34.30
CA ALA A 27 -57.56 -10.16 34.72
C ALA A 27 -56.47 -9.78 33.70
N PHE A 28 -56.78 -9.80 32.40
CA PHE A 28 -55.86 -9.34 31.36
C PHE A 28 -55.70 -7.82 31.40
N ALA A 29 -56.80 -7.07 31.49
CA ALA A 29 -56.78 -5.61 31.56
C ALA A 29 -55.97 -5.09 32.77
N ALA A 30 -56.13 -5.72 33.94
CA ALA A 30 -55.36 -5.41 35.14
C ALA A 30 -53.87 -5.70 34.96
N ALA A 31 -53.51 -6.88 34.42
CA ALA A 31 -52.12 -7.25 34.16
C ALA A 31 -51.47 -6.38 33.07
N HIS A 32 -52.23 -6.01 32.04
CA HIS A 32 -51.82 -5.09 30.98
C HIS A 32 -51.52 -3.70 31.56
N LYS A 33 -52.42 -3.15 32.38
CA LYS A 33 -52.22 -1.87 33.07
C LYS A 33 -51.02 -1.90 34.01
N ALA A 34 -50.83 -2.98 34.77
CA ALA A 34 -49.66 -3.15 35.64
C ALA A 34 -48.35 -3.22 34.85
N SER A 35 -48.33 -3.93 33.71
CA SER A 35 -47.19 -3.99 32.78
C SER A 35 -46.85 -2.60 32.19
N GLN A 36 -47.86 -1.81 31.84
CA GLN A 36 -47.66 -0.43 31.35
C GLN A 36 -47.22 0.53 32.46
N ALA A 37 -47.72 0.38 33.69
CA ALA A 37 -47.30 1.18 34.83
C ALA A 37 -45.85 0.87 35.26
N ALA A 38 -45.43 -0.40 35.19
CA ALA A 38 -44.06 -0.80 35.49
C ALA A 38 -43.08 -0.21 34.46
N VAL A 39 -43.39 -0.36 33.16
CA VAL A 39 -42.59 0.19 32.06
C VAL A 39 -43.51 0.79 31.01
N SER A 40 -43.56 2.12 31.01
CA SER A 40 -44.33 2.89 30.05
C SER A 40 -43.77 2.70 28.64
N TYR A 41 -44.67 2.45 27.69
CA TYR A 41 -44.37 2.45 26.25
C TYR A 41 -43.84 3.82 25.80
N ASP A 42 -44.49 4.90 26.24
CA ASP A 42 -44.15 6.27 25.83
C ASP A 42 -42.75 6.69 26.30
N HIS A 43 -42.36 6.29 27.51
CA HIS A 43 -41.03 6.61 28.05
C HIS A 43 -39.88 5.95 27.26
N GLN A 44 -40.14 4.84 26.53
CA GLN A 44 -39.11 4.22 25.69
C GLN A 44 -38.71 5.10 24.50
N TYR A 45 -39.58 6.02 24.05
CA TYR A 45 -39.29 6.93 22.93
C TYR A 45 -38.29 8.03 23.32
N GLU A 46 -38.22 8.39 24.61
CA GLU A 46 -37.28 9.41 25.11
C GLU A 46 -35.81 9.04 24.88
N TYR A 47 -35.51 7.75 24.73
CA TYR A 47 -34.15 7.28 24.43
C TYR A 47 -33.66 7.75 23.05
N GLY A 48 -34.58 8.01 22.11
CA GLY A 48 -34.25 8.71 20.86
C GLY A 48 -33.81 10.16 21.13
N HIS A 49 -34.47 10.86 22.06
CA HIS A 49 -34.09 12.21 22.47
C HIS A 49 -32.74 12.22 23.19
N TYR A 50 -32.51 11.31 24.14
CA TYR A 50 -31.22 11.19 24.82
C TYR A 50 -30.07 10.92 23.85
N THR A 51 -30.31 10.08 22.84
CA THR A 51 -29.35 9.83 21.76
C THR A 51 -29.05 11.12 21.00
N THR A 52 -30.08 11.86 20.61
CA THR A 52 -29.93 13.15 19.90
C THR A 52 -29.17 14.18 20.72
N TRP A 53 -29.54 14.36 22.00
CA TRP A 53 -28.89 15.31 22.90
C TRP A 53 -27.43 14.98 23.15
N TYR A 54 -27.06 13.70 23.23
CA TYR A 54 -25.66 13.29 23.33
C TYR A 54 -24.83 13.81 22.14
N TYR A 55 -25.31 13.61 20.90
CA TYR A 55 -24.59 14.09 19.72
C TYR A 55 -24.61 15.62 19.59
N LEU A 56 -25.71 16.27 19.96
CA LEU A 56 -25.77 17.74 19.99
C LEU A 56 -24.80 18.32 21.04
N ALA A 57 -24.66 17.70 22.21
CA ALA A 57 -23.70 18.09 23.22
C ALA A 57 -22.26 17.90 22.72
N ALA A 58 -21.95 16.77 22.07
CA ALA A 58 -20.64 16.52 21.47
C ALA A 58 -20.30 17.56 20.39
N ILE A 59 -21.26 17.90 19.52
CA ILE A 59 -21.11 18.97 18.53
C ILE A 59 -20.92 20.33 19.23
N GLY A 60 -21.69 20.62 20.28
CA GLY A 60 -21.57 21.83 21.08
C GLY A 60 -20.18 22.02 21.70
N VAL A 61 -19.58 20.95 22.24
CA VAL A 61 -18.19 20.98 22.73
C VAL A 61 -17.22 21.28 21.60
N ALA A 62 -17.38 20.65 20.43
CA ALA A 62 -16.55 20.92 19.26
C ALA A 62 -16.71 22.38 18.76
N MET A 63 -17.92 22.94 18.83
CA MET A 63 -18.21 24.34 18.52
C MET A 63 -17.49 25.30 19.48
N LEU A 64 -17.47 25.00 20.78
CA LEU A 64 -16.74 25.81 21.76
C LEU A 64 -15.23 25.80 21.50
N VAL A 65 -14.66 24.63 21.18
CA VAL A 65 -13.25 24.51 20.77
C VAL A 65 -12.99 25.31 19.50
N TYR A 66 -13.92 25.28 18.55
CA TYR A 66 -13.81 26.04 17.31
C TYR A 66 -13.87 27.56 17.52
N ALA A 67 -14.81 28.03 18.33
CA ALA A 67 -14.94 29.43 18.72
C ALA A 67 -13.68 29.93 19.43
N TYR A 68 -13.10 29.13 20.32
CA TYR A 68 -11.82 29.42 20.97
C TYR A 68 -10.68 29.60 19.94
N ARG A 69 -10.55 28.70 18.96
CA ARG A 69 -9.53 28.81 17.90
C ARG A 69 -9.73 30.04 17.03
N LEU A 70 -10.97 30.36 16.66
CA LEU A 70 -11.30 31.58 15.92
C LEU A 70 -10.91 32.84 16.70
N ASN A 71 -11.21 32.87 18.00
CA ASN A 71 -10.82 33.98 18.86
C ASN A 71 -9.29 34.12 18.95
N ARG A 72 -8.57 33.00 19.12
CA ARG A 72 -7.11 32.96 19.13
C ARG A 72 -6.49 33.51 17.84
N ASN A 73 -7.06 33.17 16.69
CA ASN A 73 -6.60 33.69 15.39
C ASN A 73 -6.81 35.20 15.29
N ARG A 74 -7.96 35.69 15.75
CA ARG A 74 -8.27 37.13 15.77
C ARG A 74 -7.32 37.90 16.68
N THR A 75 -7.00 37.37 17.86
CA THR A 75 -6.06 38.01 18.79
C THR A 75 -4.63 38.01 18.26
N ALA A 76 -4.19 36.91 17.63
CA ALA A 76 -2.87 36.81 17.01
C ALA A 76 -2.69 37.84 15.88
N ARG A 77 -3.73 38.04 15.05
CA ARG A 77 -3.73 39.08 14.00
C ARG A 77 -3.66 40.52 14.55
N ARG A 78 -4.06 40.74 15.80
CA ARG A 78 -4.00 42.04 16.47
C ARG A 78 -2.66 42.28 17.20
N GLY A 79 -1.69 41.37 17.08
CA GLY A 79 -0.37 41.50 17.73
C GLY A 79 -0.41 41.35 19.25
N VAL A 80 -1.52 40.88 19.84
CA VAL A 80 -1.63 40.67 21.28
C VAL A 80 -0.91 39.38 21.65
N ALA A 81 0.19 39.48 22.41
CA ALA A 81 0.94 38.32 22.90
C ALA A 81 0.02 37.35 23.65
N ALA A 82 0.13 36.05 23.35
CA ALA A 82 -0.59 35.03 24.08
C ALA A 82 -0.14 35.01 25.55
N SER A 83 -1.08 35.15 26.48
CA SER A 83 -0.81 35.17 27.93
C SER A 83 -0.03 33.91 28.36
N GLU A 84 1.12 34.12 29.00
CA GLU A 84 2.01 33.06 29.52
C GLU A 84 1.43 32.26 30.71
N LYS A 85 0.26 32.65 31.24
CA LYS A 85 -0.21 32.24 32.59
C LYS A 85 -0.91 30.86 32.71
N LEU A 86 -0.80 29.96 31.73
CA LEU A 86 -1.58 28.70 31.70
C LEU A 86 -0.74 27.43 31.48
N GLU A 87 0.40 27.30 32.17
CA GLU A 87 1.28 26.13 32.05
C GLU A 87 0.61 24.77 32.33
N PRO A 88 -0.24 24.60 33.37
CA PRO A 88 -0.89 23.31 33.63
C PRO A 88 -1.86 22.90 32.49
N ALA A 89 -2.61 23.86 31.96
CA ALA A 89 -3.53 23.62 30.85
C ALA A 89 -2.81 23.23 29.56
N ARG A 90 -1.61 23.78 29.31
CA ARG A 90 -0.76 23.40 28.16
C ARG A 90 -0.30 21.96 28.26
N LYS A 91 0.15 21.51 29.44
CA LYS A 91 0.57 20.12 29.68
C LYS A 91 -0.59 19.14 29.46
N VAL A 92 -1.79 19.44 29.99
CA VAL A 92 -3.00 18.64 29.73
C VAL A 92 -3.32 18.56 28.23
N LEU A 93 -3.28 19.70 27.54
CA LEU A 93 -3.56 19.74 26.11
C LEU A 93 -2.49 18.99 25.27
N ALA A 94 -1.24 18.97 25.72
CA ALA A 94 -0.17 18.18 25.12
C ALA A 94 -0.42 16.66 25.27
N VAL A 95 -0.89 16.20 26.44
CA VAL A 95 -1.31 14.80 26.62
C VAL A 95 -2.47 14.45 25.68
N LEU A 96 -3.49 15.32 25.61
CA LEU A 96 -4.62 15.12 24.70
C LEU A 96 -4.17 15.07 23.23
N ARG A 97 -3.24 15.93 22.81
CA ARG A 97 -2.63 15.88 21.47
C ARG A 97 -1.83 14.60 21.26
N ALA A 98 -1.04 14.16 22.24
CA ALA A 98 -0.24 12.94 22.14
C ALA A 98 -1.13 11.73 21.86
N VAL A 99 -2.26 11.61 22.57
CA VAL A 99 -3.27 10.57 22.34
C VAL A 99 -3.97 10.77 20.99
N ASN A 100 -4.40 11.99 20.67
CA ASN A 100 -5.12 12.27 19.42
C ASN A 100 -4.30 12.04 18.15
N TYR A 101 -2.98 12.23 18.19
CA TYR A 101 -2.08 12.05 17.05
C TYR A 101 -1.61 10.60 16.88
N ARG A 102 -1.63 9.80 17.95
CA ARG A 102 -1.15 8.40 17.91
C ARG A 102 -2.02 7.56 16.99
N HIS A 103 -1.39 6.77 16.12
CA HIS A 103 -2.04 5.76 15.31
C HIS A 103 -1.51 4.38 15.71
N LEU A 104 -2.41 3.39 15.78
CA LEU A 104 -2.04 2.01 16.02
C LEU A 104 -1.38 1.44 14.76
N LYS A 105 -0.25 0.75 14.92
CA LYS A 105 0.44 0.05 13.83
C LYS A 105 0.12 -1.44 13.89
N GLY A 106 0.02 -2.08 12.73
CA GLY A 106 -0.07 -3.53 12.60
C GLY A 106 -1.20 -4.00 11.70
N ARG A 107 -1.10 -5.25 11.22
CA ARG A 107 -2.02 -5.84 10.22
C ARG A 107 -3.49 -5.64 10.56
N VAL A 108 -3.89 -5.82 11.82
CA VAL A 108 -5.29 -5.67 12.24
C VAL A 108 -5.75 -4.22 12.12
N ALA A 109 -4.93 -3.26 12.54
CA ALA A 109 -5.29 -1.84 12.48
C ALA A 109 -5.38 -1.33 11.04
N ASP A 110 -4.45 -1.76 10.19
CA ASP A 110 -4.44 -1.42 8.76
C ASP A 110 -5.62 -2.10 8.02
N TYR A 111 -5.97 -3.33 8.39
CA TYR A 111 -7.04 -4.11 7.76
C TYR A 111 -8.45 -3.60 8.09
N PHE A 112 -8.68 -3.23 9.35
CA PHE A 112 -9.97 -2.67 9.79
C PHE A 112 -10.05 -1.15 9.63
N GLY A 113 -8.95 -0.47 9.29
CA GLY A 113 -8.90 0.97 9.07
C GLY A 113 -9.17 1.77 10.36
N PHE A 114 -8.52 1.38 11.47
CA PHE A 114 -8.69 2.10 12.74
C PHE A 114 -8.22 3.56 12.61
N PRO A 115 -9.02 4.54 13.08
CA PRO A 115 -8.62 5.93 13.07
C PRO A 115 -7.58 6.20 14.16
N SER A 116 -7.17 7.46 14.32
CA SER A 116 -6.28 7.84 15.43
C SER A 116 -6.84 7.40 16.79
N LEU A 117 -5.96 7.16 17.76
CA LEU A 117 -6.34 6.67 19.08
C LEU A 117 -7.36 7.60 19.76
N GLY A 118 -7.22 8.91 19.59
CA GLY A 118 -8.21 9.88 20.07
C GLY A 118 -9.61 9.71 19.47
N ALA A 119 -9.70 9.56 18.15
CA ALA A 119 -10.98 9.27 17.49
C ALA A 119 -11.54 7.93 17.94
N SER A 120 -10.67 6.92 18.12
CA SER A 120 -11.05 5.60 18.63
C SER A 120 -11.61 5.66 20.05
N VAL A 121 -11.02 6.45 20.95
CA VAL A 121 -11.52 6.68 22.31
C VAL A 121 -12.91 7.34 22.27
N PHE A 122 -13.10 8.36 21.43
CA PHE A 122 -14.41 9.01 21.28
C PHE A 122 -15.48 8.04 20.74
N ILE A 123 -15.13 7.22 19.75
CA ILE A 123 -16.02 6.18 19.20
C ILE A 123 -16.36 5.14 20.28
N ALA A 124 -15.37 4.69 21.06
CA ALA A 124 -15.58 3.73 22.13
C ALA A 124 -16.48 4.30 23.24
N ALA A 125 -16.26 5.53 23.67
CA ALA A 125 -17.10 6.22 24.65
C ALA A 125 -18.55 6.36 24.16
N THR A 126 -18.73 6.75 22.90
CA THR A 126 -20.05 6.86 22.27
C THR A 126 -20.74 5.51 22.16
N SER A 127 -20.00 4.46 21.77
CA SER A 127 -20.52 3.10 21.68
C SER A 127 -20.92 2.58 23.06
N LEU A 128 -20.10 2.84 24.09
CA LEU A 128 -20.40 2.48 25.47
C LEU A 128 -21.65 3.20 25.97
N PHE A 129 -21.81 4.50 25.71
CA PHE A 129 -23.04 5.23 26.04
C PHE A 129 -24.27 4.56 25.42
N LEU A 130 -24.24 4.25 24.13
CA LEU A 130 -25.36 3.59 23.44
C LEU A 130 -25.63 2.19 24.00
N LEU A 131 -24.59 1.42 24.33
CA LEU A 131 -24.72 0.09 24.93
C LEU A 131 -25.33 0.17 26.34
N LEU A 132 -24.88 1.10 27.18
CA LEU A 132 -25.45 1.32 28.51
C LEU A 132 -26.92 1.72 28.41
N MET A 133 -27.26 2.66 27.52
CA MET A 133 -28.65 3.04 27.28
C MET A 133 -29.49 1.89 26.73
N THR A 134 -28.88 0.90 26.07
CA THR A 134 -29.56 -0.29 25.52
C THR A 134 -29.78 -1.39 26.56
N PHE A 135 -28.77 -1.72 27.36
CA PHE A 135 -28.79 -2.91 28.21
C PHE A 135 -28.90 -2.62 29.71
N LEU A 136 -28.61 -1.42 30.18
CA LEU A 136 -28.70 -1.16 31.63
C LEU A 136 -30.15 -1.15 32.14
N VAL A 137 -31.11 -0.76 31.28
CA VAL A 137 -32.52 -0.60 31.68
C VAL A 137 -33.33 -1.84 31.38
N HIS A 138 -33.95 -2.36 32.44
CA HIS A 138 -34.80 -3.55 32.48
C HIS A 138 -36.26 -3.19 32.79
N PRO A 139 -37.21 -4.07 32.44
CA PRO A 139 -37.08 -5.36 31.76
C PRO A 139 -36.99 -5.21 30.23
N TYR A 140 -36.34 -6.18 29.58
CA TYR A 140 -36.20 -6.18 28.11
C TYR A 140 -37.44 -6.62 27.36
N TYR A 141 -38.21 -7.52 27.97
CA TYR A 141 -39.40 -8.15 27.43
C TYR A 141 -40.59 -7.83 28.33
N ARG A 142 -41.80 -7.81 27.75
CA ARG A 142 -43.02 -7.83 28.55
C ARG A 142 -43.36 -9.27 28.93
N GLY A 143 -44.15 -9.44 29.98
CA GLY A 143 -44.60 -10.77 30.41
C GLY A 143 -45.40 -11.52 29.33
N ARG A 144 -46.13 -10.80 28.46
CA ARG A 144 -46.81 -11.32 27.26
C ARG A 144 -46.79 -10.28 26.13
N ARG A 145 -46.78 -10.72 24.87
CA ARG A 145 -46.78 -9.82 23.69
C ARG A 145 -48.06 -9.02 23.58
N GLY A 146 -49.16 -9.58 24.08
CA GLY A 146 -50.46 -8.92 24.19
C GLY A 146 -50.44 -7.65 25.05
N TYR A 147 -49.49 -7.50 25.98
CA TYR A 147 -49.36 -6.30 26.81
C TYR A 147 -48.70 -5.12 26.09
N GLY A 148 -48.32 -5.28 24.82
CA GLY A 148 -47.63 -4.27 24.02
C GLY A 148 -46.27 -4.71 23.51
N SER A 149 -45.57 -3.80 22.85
CA SER A 149 -44.25 -4.09 22.27
C SER A 149 -43.17 -4.27 23.33
N PRO A 150 -42.14 -5.11 23.07
CA PRO A 150 -41.02 -5.30 24.00
C PRO A 150 -40.28 -3.98 24.26
N PRO A 151 -40.02 -3.58 25.52
CA PRO A 151 -39.37 -2.30 25.82
C PRO A 151 -37.99 -2.13 25.17
N LEU A 152 -37.17 -3.19 25.18
CA LEU A 152 -35.85 -3.16 24.53
C LEU A 152 -35.96 -2.83 23.05
N ALA A 153 -36.90 -3.45 22.34
CA ALA A 153 -37.06 -3.24 20.91
C ALA A 153 -37.51 -1.80 20.59
N VAL A 154 -38.53 -1.29 21.28
CA VAL A 154 -39.04 0.08 21.04
C VAL A 154 -37.93 1.11 21.22
N ARG A 155 -37.21 1.02 22.35
CA ARG A 155 -36.09 1.90 22.66
C ARG A 155 -35.00 1.87 21.59
N THR A 156 -34.47 0.70 21.24
CA THR A 156 -33.36 0.63 20.27
C THR A 156 -33.78 1.01 18.85
N GLY A 157 -35.06 0.80 18.51
CA GLY A 157 -35.62 1.29 17.25
C GLY A 157 -35.58 2.81 17.14
N LEU A 158 -36.01 3.52 18.20
CA LEU A 158 -35.99 4.99 18.22
C LEU A 158 -34.57 5.54 18.33
N MET A 159 -33.68 4.88 19.08
CA MET A 159 -32.26 5.23 19.10
C MET A 159 -31.64 5.09 17.70
N ALA A 160 -31.92 4.01 16.96
CA ALA A 160 -31.44 3.83 15.60
C ALA A 160 -31.96 4.91 14.65
N GLN A 161 -33.24 5.27 14.73
CA GLN A 161 -33.82 6.36 13.93
C GLN A 161 -33.19 7.71 14.27
N ALA A 162 -32.93 8.00 15.55
CA ALA A 162 -32.26 9.22 15.98
C ALA A 162 -30.83 9.36 15.43
N LEU A 163 -30.15 8.26 15.10
CA LEU A 163 -28.84 8.30 14.44
C LEU A 163 -28.91 8.66 12.96
N THR A 164 -30.05 8.47 12.27
CA THR A 164 -30.17 8.71 10.82
C THR A 164 -29.83 10.15 10.39
N PRO A 165 -30.29 11.24 11.04
CA PRO A 165 -29.90 12.59 10.67
C PRO A 165 -28.41 12.86 10.93
N ILE A 166 -27.85 12.27 11.99
CA ILE A 166 -26.42 12.40 12.34
C ILE A 166 -25.53 11.73 11.28
N ILE A 167 -25.91 10.53 10.83
CA ILE A 167 -25.20 9.77 9.79
C ILE A 167 -25.09 10.61 8.51
N VAL A 168 -26.19 11.24 8.07
CA VAL A 168 -26.22 12.08 6.87
C VAL A 168 -25.44 13.37 7.07
N ALA A 169 -25.60 14.03 8.22
CA ALA A 169 -24.88 15.25 8.55
C ALA A 169 -23.36 15.05 8.53
N LEU A 170 -22.86 13.86 8.90
CA LEU A 170 -21.43 13.53 8.88
C LEU A 170 -20.90 13.14 7.50
N ALA A 171 -21.76 12.81 6.53
CA ALA A 171 -21.37 12.28 5.22
C ALA A 171 -21.12 13.36 4.15
N GLY A 172 -21.88 14.45 4.17
CA GLY A 172 -21.92 15.44 3.09
C GLY A 172 -20.59 16.18 2.86
N LYS A 173 -20.31 16.56 1.61
CA LYS A 173 -19.17 17.44 1.25
C LYS A 173 -19.42 18.88 1.69
N VAL A 174 -20.64 19.38 1.45
CA VAL A 174 -21.15 20.59 2.09
C VAL A 174 -21.74 20.16 3.42
N ASN A 175 -21.00 20.45 4.48
CA ASN A 175 -21.29 19.89 5.79
C ASN A 175 -21.50 21.01 6.80
N PHE A 176 -22.71 21.08 7.36
CA PHE A 176 -23.06 22.04 8.39
C PHE A 176 -22.25 21.84 9.68
N ILE A 177 -21.87 20.60 10.01
CA ILE A 177 -20.98 20.31 11.14
C ILE A 177 -19.60 20.90 10.87
N THR A 178 -19.07 20.82 9.64
CA THR A 178 -17.82 21.50 9.27
C THR A 178 -17.91 23.01 9.49
N MET A 179 -19.04 23.63 9.16
CA MET A 179 -19.25 25.07 9.38
C MET A 179 -19.27 25.43 10.87
N LEU A 180 -19.90 24.59 11.70
CA LEU A 180 -20.04 24.81 13.13
C LEU A 180 -18.77 24.47 13.94
N THR A 181 -17.98 23.50 13.48
CA THR A 181 -16.85 22.94 14.24
C THR A 181 -15.48 23.20 13.62
N GLY A 182 -15.43 23.64 12.36
CA GLY A 182 -14.19 23.77 11.59
C GLY A 182 -13.49 22.45 11.26
N ILE A 183 -14.08 21.29 11.59
CA ILE A 183 -13.53 19.97 11.28
C ILE A 183 -13.88 19.64 9.83
N SER A 184 -12.87 19.30 9.00
CA SER A 184 -13.12 18.99 7.60
C SER A 184 -14.01 17.76 7.41
N HIS A 185 -14.83 17.77 6.35
CA HIS A 185 -15.76 16.68 6.02
C HIS A 185 -15.08 15.31 5.91
N GLU A 186 -13.81 15.29 5.51
CA GLU A 186 -12.97 14.09 5.41
C GLU A 186 -12.73 13.43 6.76
N LYS A 187 -12.44 14.24 7.78
CA LYS A 187 -12.24 13.79 9.17
C LYS A 187 -13.58 13.36 9.78
N LEU A 188 -14.68 14.03 9.41
CA LEU A 188 -16.03 13.67 9.85
C LEU A 188 -16.53 12.34 9.28
N ASN A 189 -16.08 11.95 8.08
CA ASN A 189 -16.46 10.69 7.43
C ASN A 189 -16.04 9.45 8.27
N ILE A 190 -15.00 9.56 9.10
CA ILE A 190 -14.65 8.50 10.06
C ILE A 190 -15.85 8.22 10.98
N PHE A 191 -16.46 9.27 11.54
CA PHE A 191 -17.61 9.13 12.43
C PHE A 191 -18.87 8.68 11.67
N HIS A 192 -19.08 9.12 10.42
CA HIS A 192 -20.18 8.62 9.58
C HIS A 192 -20.20 7.08 9.51
N ARG A 193 -19.04 6.45 9.30
CA ARG A 193 -18.94 4.97 9.24
C ARG A 193 -19.30 4.31 10.57
N TRP A 194 -18.71 4.77 11.67
CA TRP A 194 -18.91 4.15 12.98
C TRP A 194 -20.32 4.36 13.54
N VAL A 195 -20.92 5.53 13.33
CA VAL A 195 -22.32 5.78 13.69
C VAL A 195 -23.25 4.88 12.87
N SER A 196 -22.93 4.63 11.58
CA SER A 196 -23.69 3.69 10.74
C SER A 196 -23.60 2.25 11.25
N TYR A 197 -22.44 1.80 11.74
CA TYR A 197 -22.29 0.48 12.36
C TYR A 197 -23.12 0.34 13.64
N MET A 198 -23.15 1.38 14.48
CA MET A 198 -24.00 1.41 15.67
C MET A 198 -25.49 1.45 15.33
N CYS A 199 -25.88 2.15 14.27
CA CYS A 199 -27.25 2.14 13.77
C CYS A 199 -27.68 0.74 13.32
N LEU A 200 -26.83 0.02 12.59
CA LEU A 200 -27.10 -1.38 12.24
C LEU A 200 -27.20 -2.27 13.49
N PHE A 201 -26.27 -2.13 14.43
CA PHE A 201 -26.31 -2.87 15.68
C PHE A 201 -27.64 -2.65 16.45
N LEU A 202 -28.05 -1.40 16.65
CA LEU A 202 -29.30 -1.06 17.31
C LEU A 202 -30.52 -1.57 16.53
N SER A 203 -30.47 -1.55 15.20
CA SER A 203 -31.53 -2.10 14.33
C SER A 203 -31.65 -3.62 14.49
N VAL A 204 -30.53 -4.35 14.61
CA VAL A 204 -30.55 -5.78 14.90
C VAL A 204 -31.12 -6.05 16.29
N VAL A 205 -30.68 -5.30 17.30
CA VAL A 205 -31.22 -5.42 18.68
C VAL A 205 -32.70 -5.04 18.74
N HIS A 206 -33.17 -4.12 17.89
CA HIS A 206 -34.59 -3.80 17.74
C HIS A 206 -35.38 -5.00 17.21
N THR A 207 -34.85 -5.72 16.22
CA THR A 207 -35.54 -6.85 15.59
C THR A 207 -35.60 -8.10 16.49
N VAL A 208 -34.53 -8.40 17.24
CA VAL A 208 -34.41 -9.66 18.00
C VAL A 208 -35.59 -9.90 18.98
N PRO A 209 -36.03 -8.93 19.81
CA PRO A 209 -37.14 -9.17 20.72
C PRO A 209 -38.48 -9.44 20.04
N PHE A 210 -38.72 -8.85 18.86
CA PHE A 210 -39.93 -9.12 18.06
C PHE A 210 -39.97 -10.54 17.50
N ILE A 211 -38.81 -11.21 17.39
CA ILE A 211 -38.72 -12.63 17.01
C ILE A 211 -38.80 -13.53 18.23
N VAL A 212 -38.01 -13.23 19.27
CA VAL A 212 -37.84 -14.10 20.45
C VAL A 212 -39.12 -14.20 21.29
N GLN A 213 -39.85 -13.11 21.47
CA GLN A 213 -41.00 -13.10 22.37
C GLN A 213 -42.17 -13.97 21.86
N PRO A 214 -42.66 -13.82 20.62
CA PRO A 214 -43.68 -14.71 20.07
C PRO A 214 -43.24 -16.18 20.05
N LEU A 215 -41.95 -16.44 19.79
CA LEU A 215 -41.38 -17.78 19.78
C LEU A 215 -41.45 -18.43 21.18
N LYS A 216 -41.18 -17.68 22.24
CA LYS A 216 -41.31 -18.17 23.63
C LYS A 216 -42.76 -18.41 24.04
N GLU A 217 -43.69 -17.59 23.57
CA GLU A 217 -45.11 -17.64 23.98
C GLU A 217 -45.90 -18.76 23.28
N GLY A 218 -45.56 -19.13 22.04
CA GLY A 218 -46.31 -20.14 21.30
C GLY A 218 -45.57 -20.78 20.13
N GLY A 219 -44.23 -20.79 20.19
CA GLY A 219 -43.38 -21.45 19.19
C GLY A 219 -43.44 -20.82 17.80
N PRO A 220 -42.97 -21.56 16.77
CA PRO A 220 -42.91 -21.06 15.38
C PRO A 220 -44.27 -20.64 14.81
N ALA A 221 -45.36 -21.27 15.26
CA ALA A 221 -46.72 -20.95 14.82
C ALA A 221 -47.15 -19.55 15.30
N ALA A 222 -46.87 -19.20 16.55
CA ALA A 222 -47.14 -17.87 17.09
C ALA A 222 -46.29 -16.79 16.41
N LEU A 223 -45.01 -17.07 16.16
CA LEU A 223 -44.14 -16.16 15.39
C LEU A 223 -44.68 -15.93 13.98
N ARG A 224 -45.03 -16.99 13.25
CA ARG A 224 -45.58 -16.87 11.89
C ARG A 224 -46.88 -16.05 11.87
N LYS A 225 -47.78 -16.31 12.82
CA LYS A 225 -49.03 -15.55 12.96
C LYS A 225 -48.78 -14.08 13.24
N GLN A 226 -47.84 -13.76 14.11
CA GLN A 226 -47.48 -12.38 14.44
C GLN A 226 -46.80 -11.68 13.26
N TYR A 227 -45.86 -12.34 12.60
CA TYR A 227 -45.06 -11.77 11.52
C TYR A 227 -45.91 -11.41 10.29
N TYR A 228 -46.84 -12.29 9.90
CA TYR A 228 -47.74 -12.06 8.76
C TYR A 228 -49.09 -11.42 9.15
N LYS A 229 -49.21 -10.87 10.36
CA LYS A 229 -50.42 -10.19 10.79
C LYS A 229 -50.73 -9.03 9.82
N PRO A 230 -51.95 -8.90 9.28
CA PRO A 230 -52.32 -7.75 8.45
C PRO A 230 -52.05 -6.43 9.18
N GLY A 231 -51.26 -5.54 8.56
CA GLY A 231 -50.83 -4.29 9.17
C GLY A 231 -49.70 -4.40 10.21
N GLY A 232 -49.17 -5.61 10.47
CA GLY A 232 -48.06 -5.87 11.38
C GLY A 232 -46.77 -5.14 10.99
N MET A 233 -46.05 -4.66 11.99
CA MET A 233 -44.83 -3.86 11.81
C MET A 233 -43.60 -4.75 11.61
N GLU A 234 -43.68 -6.01 12.05
CA GLU A 234 -42.60 -6.98 12.00
C GLU A 234 -42.23 -7.35 10.54
N TYR A 235 -43.21 -7.50 9.64
CA TYR A 235 -42.96 -7.74 8.22
C TYR A 235 -42.37 -6.51 7.51
N THR A 236 -42.89 -5.32 7.81
CA THR A 236 -42.46 -4.08 7.14
C THR A 236 -41.04 -3.66 7.54
N GLY A 237 -40.52 -4.16 8.66
CA GLY A 237 -39.16 -3.89 9.14
C GLY A 237 -38.07 -4.70 8.43
N THR A 238 -38.41 -5.80 7.77
CA THR A 238 -37.42 -6.68 7.11
C THR A 238 -36.75 -6.04 5.90
N PRO A 239 -37.48 -5.40 4.97
CA PRO A 239 -36.85 -4.70 3.84
C PRO A 239 -35.85 -3.60 4.24
N PRO A 240 -36.17 -2.63 5.13
CA PRO A 240 -35.19 -1.62 5.51
C PRO A 240 -33.98 -2.21 6.25
N LEU A 241 -34.15 -3.26 7.07
CA LEU A 241 -33.01 -3.94 7.70
C LEU A 241 -32.09 -4.61 6.65
N GLY A 242 -32.67 -5.30 5.66
CA GLY A 242 -31.90 -5.93 4.59
C GLY A 242 -31.08 -4.92 3.78
N ILE A 243 -31.67 -3.77 3.43
CA ILE A 243 -30.94 -2.70 2.75
C ILE A 243 -29.86 -2.10 3.65
N LEU A 244 -30.14 -1.85 4.93
CA LEU A 244 -29.15 -1.32 5.88
C LEU A 244 -27.93 -2.25 6.02
N VAL A 245 -28.17 -3.56 6.13
CA VAL A 245 -27.10 -4.58 6.12
C VAL A 245 -26.30 -4.49 4.82
N GLY A 246 -26.96 -4.43 3.66
CA GLY A 246 -26.29 -4.30 2.36
C GLY A 246 -25.43 -3.04 2.25
N ILE A 247 -25.96 -1.88 2.67
CA ILE A 247 -25.22 -0.61 2.70
C ILE A 247 -23.97 -0.75 3.57
N VAL A 248 -24.10 -1.28 4.79
CA VAL A 248 -23.00 -1.38 5.74
C VAL A 248 -21.94 -2.38 5.27
N VAL A 249 -22.34 -3.56 4.78
CA VAL A 249 -21.42 -4.60 4.28
C VAL A 249 -20.62 -4.07 3.08
N LEU A 250 -21.27 -3.44 2.10
CA LEU A 250 -20.58 -2.85 0.95
C LEU A 250 -19.66 -1.67 1.34
N SER A 251 -19.85 -1.10 2.53
CA SER A 251 -19.04 0.00 3.07
C SER A 251 -17.85 -0.46 3.92
N ILE A 252 -17.70 -1.76 4.20
CA ILE A 252 -16.54 -2.29 4.94
C ILE A 252 -15.26 -2.05 4.12
N PRO A 253 -14.16 -1.52 4.70
CA PRO A 253 -12.99 -1.08 3.95
C PRO A 253 -12.47 -2.08 2.90
N TRP A 254 -12.23 -3.33 3.28
CA TRP A 254 -11.71 -4.34 2.36
C TRP A 254 -12.70 -4.71 1.23
N ILE A 255 -14.00 -4.82 1.53
CA ILE A 255 -15.05 -5.09 0.54
C ILE A 255 -15.18 -3.90 -0.41
N ARG A 256 -15.28 -2.70 0.15
CA ARG A 256 -15.36 -1.44 -0.59
C ARG A 256 -14.16 -1.26 -1.52
N HIS A 257 -12.96 -1.63 -1.08
CA HIS A 257 -11.76 -1.53 -1.91
C HIS A 257 -11.80 -2.54 -3.07
N ARG A 258 -12.29 -3.76 -2.83
CA ARG A 258 -12.44 -4.80 -3.86
C ARG A 258 -13.54 -4.50 -4.88
N PHE A 259 -14.63 -3.87 -4.45
CA PHE A 259 -15.84 -3.61 -5.25
C PHE A 259 -16.18 -2.10 -5.32
N TYR A 260 -15.17 -1.24 -5.43
CA TYR A 260 -15.34 0.22 -5.30
C TYR A 260 -16.36 0.81 -6.28
N ASN A 261 -16.32 0.41 -7.56
CA ASN A 261 -17.24 0.90 -8.57
C ASN A 261 -18.71 0.54 -8.27
N PHE A 262 -18.93 -0.65 -7.70
CA PHE A 262 -20.26 -1.11 -7.30
C PHE A 262 -20.76 -0.30 -6.09
N PHE A 263 -19.91 -0.15 -5.06
CA PHE A 263 -20.19 0.70 -3.90
C PHE A 263 -20.53 2.14 -4.32
N TYR A 264 -19.67 2.78 -5.13
CA TYR A 264 -19.83 4.18 -5.54
C TYR A 264 -21.16 4.44 -6.26
N ARG A 265 -21.62 3.50 -7.09
CA ARG A 265 -22.86 3.64 -7.86
C ARG A 265 -24.12 3.36 -7.02
N LEU A 266 -24.05 2.46 -6.04
CA LEU A 266 -25.23 1.98 -5.33
C LEU A 266 -25.45 2.59 -3.94
N HIS A 267 -24.41 3.08 -3.28
CA HIS A 267 -24.51 3.49 -1.87
C HIS A 267 -25.59 4.56 -1.62
N ILE A 268 -25.61 5.63 -2.43
CA ILE A 268 -26.63 6.69 -2.30
C ILE A 268 -28.02 6.20 -2.73
N PRO A 269 -28.22 5.55 -3.89
CA PRO A 269 -29.51 4.98 -4.26
C PRO A 269 -30.10 4.03 -3.21
N MET A 270 -29.28 3.12 -2.67
CA MET A 270 -29.71 2.21 -1.60
C MET A 270 -30.14 2.98 -0.35
N TYR A 271 -29.42 4.04 0.02
CA TYR A 271 -29.80 4.89 1.15
C TYR A 271 -31.14 5.62 0.94
N VAL A 272 -31.40 6.12 -0.28
CA VAL A 272 -32.69 6.75 -0.62
C VAL A 272 -33.84 5.75 -0.48
N VAL A 273 -33.66 4.52 -1.01
CA VAL A 273 -34.66 3.45 -0.86
C VAL A 273 -34.83 3.07 0.62
N TYR A 274 -33.74 2.93 1.37
CA TYR A 274 -33.77 2.68 2.81
C TYR A 274 -34.57 3.73 3.57
N LEU A 275 -34.35 5.02 3.29
CA LEU A 275 -35.07 6.12 3.93
C LEU A 275 -36.57 6.06 3.62
N GLY A 276 -36.96 5.82 2.35
CA GLY A 276 -38.36 5.63 1.97
C GLY A 276 -39.02 4.44 2.66
N LEU A 277 -38.31 3.31 2.77
CA LEU A 277 -38.78 2.14 3.50
C LEU A 277 -38.90 2.39 5.01
N LEU A 278 -38.05 3.23 5.60
CA LEU A 278 -38.18 3.64 7.00
C LEU A 278 -39.43 4.49 7.24
N PHE A 279 -39.79 5.40 6.34
CA PHE A 279 -41.06 6.13 6.42
C PHE A 279 -42.26 5.17 6.41
N TRP A 280 -42.23 4.19 5.51
CA TRP A 280 -43.25 3.15 5.41
C TRP A 280 -43.31 2.25 6.65
N HIS A 281 -42.16 1.79 7.15
CA HIS A 281 -42.09 0.94 8.32
C HIS A 281 -42.52 1.65 9.60
N SER A 282 -42.17 2.94 9.77
CA SER A 282 -42.40 3.66 11.04
C SER A 282 -43.81 4.23 11.22
N LYS A 283 -44.62 4.35 10.15
CA LYS A 283 -46.03 4.79 10.16
C LYS A 283 -46.37 6.00 11.07
N GLN A 284 -45.46 6.96 11.21
CA GLN A 284 -45.60 8.12 12.11
C GLN A 284 -45.89 7.76 13.57
N GLU A 285 -45.28 6.67 14.06
CA GLU A 285 -45.30 6.31 15.48
C GLU A 285 -44.56 7.38 16.31
N LYS A 286 -45.31 8.23 17.03
CA LYS A 286 -44.81 9.36 17.85
C LYS A 286 -43.81 10.22 17.05
N ASP A 287 -42.61 10.43 17.59
CA ASP A 287 -41.58 11.32 17.03
C ASP A 287 -40.73 10.68 15.90
N SER A 288 -41.02 9.44 15.50
CA SER A 288 -40.23 8.72 14.48
C SER A 288 -40.01 9.51 13.18
N TRP A 289 -41.07 10.12 12.66
CA TRP A 289 -41.00 10.93 11.44
C TRP A 289 -40.20 12.22 11.61
N VAL A 290 -40.09 12.79 12.81
CA VAL A 290 -39.31 14.01 13.04
C VAL A 290 -37.85 13.78 12.67
N TYR A 291 -37.29 12.62 13.03
CA TYR A 291 -35.92 12.24 12.66
C TYR A 291 -35.74 12.04 11.16
N LEU A 292 -36.71 11.41 10.49
CA LEU A 292 -36.63 11.14 9.05
C LEU A 292 -36.79 12.41 8.21
N TRP A 293 -37.72 13.31 8.59
CA TRP A 293 -37.84 14.62 7.95
C TRP A 293 -36.62 15.51 8.21
N SER A 294 -36.04 15.47 9.42
CA SER A 294 -34.78 16.15 9.71
C SER A 294 -33.64 15.63 8.84
N THR A 295 -33.57 14.32 8.63
CA THR A 295 -32.59 13.67 7.74
C THR A 295 -32.73 14.18 6.31
N LEU A 296 -33.95 14.21 5.78
CA LEU A 296 -34.23 14.71 4.44
C LEU A 296 -33.88 16.20 4.31
N ALA A 297 -34.22 17.03 5.29
CA ALA A 297 -33.92 18.45 5.31
C ALA A 297 -32.41 18.71 5.27
N ILE A 298 -31.64 18.01 6.10
CA ILE A 298 -30.16 18.12 6.13
C ILE A 298 -29.56 17.69 4.78
N TRP A 299 -30.04 16.58 4.21
CA TRP A 299 -29.54 16.08 2.94
C TRP A 299 -29.83 17.04 1.78
N LEU A 300 -31.08 17.48 1.65
CA LEU A 300 -31.50 18.40 0.59
C LEU A 300 -30.77 19.75 0.70
N ALA A 301 -30.64 20.31 1.90
CA ALA A 301 -29.92 21.56 2.11
C ALA A 301 -28.44 21.43 1.69
N SER A 302 -27.78 20.32 2.05
CA SER A 302 -26.40 20.03 1.60
C SER A 302 -26.32 19.93 0.06
N CYS A 303 -27.26 19.23 -0.58
CA CYS A 303 -27.31 19.07 -2.03
C CYS A 303 -27.54 20.41 -2.76
N LEU A 304 -28.49 21.23 -2.29
CA LEU A 304 -28.81 22.52 -2.88
C LEU A 304 -27.65 23.51 -2.76
N VAL A 305 -27.03 23.63 -1.59
CA VAL A 305 -25.86 24.51 -1.41
C VAL A 305 -24.69 24.01 -2.26
N ARG A 306 -24.48 22.70 -2.35
CA ARG A 306 -23.44 22.17 -3.24
C ARG A 306 -23.71 22.53 -4.70
N LEU A 307 -24.93 22.30 -5.18
CA LEU A 307 -25.33 22.51 -6.57
C LEU A 307 -25.24 23.99 -6.96
N PHE A 308 -25.80 24.89 -6.16
CA PHE A 308 -25.98 26.30 -6.55
C PHE A 308 -24.89 27.26 -6.05
N TYR A 309 -24.05 26.85 -5.11
CA TYR A 309 -23.00 27.70 -4.53
C TYR A 309 -21.59 27.15 -4.72
N LYS A 310 -21.35 25.85 -4.49
CA LYS A 310 -20.00 25.25 -4.58
C LYS A 310 -19.65 24.69 -5.95
N TRP A 311 -20.63 24.22 -6.70
CA TRP A 311 -20.41 23.66 -8.02
C TRP A 311 -20.49 24.78 -9.07
N GLN A 312 -19.36 25.08 -9.67
CA GLN A 312 -19.22 26.18 -10.63
C GLN A 312 -20.17 26.05 -11.83
N THR A 313 -20.45 24.83 -12.29
CA THR A 313 -21.31 24.53 -13.45
C THR A 313 -22.76 25.00 -13.30
N PHE A 314 -23.27 25.08 -12.07
CA PHE A 314 -24.66 25.47 -11.77
C PHE A 314 -24.74 26.64 -10.79
N SER A 315 -23.61 27.34 -10.60
CA SER A 315 -23.57 28.49 -9.71
C SER A 315 -24.52 29.57 -10.23
N ILE A 316 -25.33 30.13 -9.32
CA ILE A 316 -26.30 31.19 -9.65
C ILE A 316 -25.59 32.45 -10.20
N PHE A 317 -24.31 32.61 -9.86
CA PHE A 317 -23.50 33.76 -10.24
C PHE A 317 -22.72 33.54 -11.55
N ARG A 318 -22.95 32.43 -12.27
CA ARG A 318 -22.14 32.04 -13.45
C ARG A 318 -22.98 31.43 -14.57
N ASN A 319 -22.42 31.42 -15.77
CA ASN A 319 -23.02 30.75 -16.91
C ASN A 319 -23.10 29.25 -16.66
N TRP A 320 -24.30 28.71 -16.78
CA TRP A 320 -24.51 27.28 -16.56
C TRP A 320 -23.83 26.46 -17.65
N PHE A 321 -23.31 25.28 -17.27
CA PHE A 321 -22.67 24.30 -18.17
C PHE A 321 -21.35 24.73 -18.83
N GLN A 322 -20.86 25.95 -18.56
CA GLN A 322 -19.57 26.41 -19.08
C GLN A 322 -18.45 26.04 -18.10
N GLY A 323 -17.52 25.18 -18.50
CA GLY A 323 -16.31 24.89 -17.72
C GLY A 323 -15.24 25.98 -17.84
N PHE A 324 -14.30 26.02 -16.91
CA PHE A 324 -13.17 26.92 -16.97
C PHE A 324 -12.13 26.46 -17.98
N PRO A 325 -11.56 27.37 -18.79
CA PRO A 325 -10.44 27.02 -19.64
C PRO A 325 -9.23 26.69 -18.77
N ALA A 326 -8.48 25.66 -19.14
CA ALA A 326 -7.32 25.20 -18.42
C ALA A 326 -6.21 24.76 -19.36
N LYS A 327 -4.95 25.00 -18.97
CA LYS A 327 -3.75 24.58 -19.66
C LYS A 327 -3.14 23.37 -18.96
N LEU A 328 -2.73 22.37 -19.72
CA LEU A 328 -2.02 21.18 -19.25
C LEU A 328 -0.57 21.25 -19.71
N GLU A 329 0.37 20.94 -18.82
CA GLU A 329 1.82 20.87 -19.10
C GLU A 329 2.39 19.60 -18.47
N GLU A 330 3.23 18.88 -19.21
CA GLU A 330 3.91 17.69 -18.70
C GLU A 330 5.09 18.08 -17.79
N LEU A 331 5.24 17.37 -16.67
CA LEU A 331 6.35 17.54 -15.73
C LEU A 331 7.10 16.21 -15.53
N PRO A 332 8.41 16.25 -15.22
CA PRO A 332 9.21 15.06 -14.97
C PRO A 332 8.61 14.12 -13.90
N GLY A 333 8.81 12.81 -14.09
CA GLY A 333 8.39 11.77 -13.15
C GLY A 333 6.89 11.45 -13.17
N GLY A 334 6.26 11.55 -14.34
CA GLY A 334 4.85 11.19 -14.55
C GLY A 334 3.89 12.15 -13.85
N MET A 335 4.20 13.44 -13.88
CA MET A 335 3.39 14.49 -13.26
C MET A 335 2.81 15.40 -14.36
N THR A 336 1.67 16.02 -14.11
CA THR A 336 1.07 17.01 -15.00
C THR A 336 0.70 18.25 -14.19
N LYS A 337 1.11 19.42 -14.67
CA LYS A 337 0.68 20.71 -14.15
C LYS A 337 -0.61 21.11 -14.88
N LEU A 338 -1.68 21.26 -14.12
CA LEU A 338 -2.98 21.71 -14.61
C LEU A 338 -3.23 23.13 -14.10
N THR A 339 -3.23 24.11 -15.00
CA THR A 339 -3.47 25.52 -14.69
C THR A 339 -4.87 25.90 -15.15
N VAL A 340 -5.81 26.02 -14.22
CA VAL A 340 -7.20 26.43 -14.49
C VAL A 340 -7.31 27.95 -14.39
N LEU A 341 -7.84 28.59 -15.44
CA LEU A 341 -8.10 30.03 -15.46
C LEU A 341 -9.43 30.32 -14.75
N ALA A 342 -9.34 30.56 -13.44
CA ALA A 342 -10.50 30.87 -12.61
C ALA A 342 -10.86 32.36 -12.70
N PRO A 343 -12.15 32.74 -12.65
CA PRO A 343 -12.59 34.11 -12.49
C PRO A 343 -12.07 34.77 -11.20
N ARG A 344 -11.94 36.10 -11.21
CA ARG A 344 -11.45 36.89 -10.06
C ARG A 344 -12.27 36.73 -8.77
N ASP A 345 -13.58 36.52 -8.86
CA ASP A 345 -14.47 36.31 -7.71
C ASP A 345 -14.30 34.92 -7.07
N PHE A 346 -13.65 33.98 -7.76
CA PHE A 346 -13.36 32.65 -7.21
C PHE A 346 -12.18 32.71 -6.24
N ASN A 347 -12.46 32.77 -4.94
CA ASN A 347 -11.43 32.88 -3.90
C ASN A 347 -11.18 31.55 -3.16
N TRP A 348 -9.93 31.30 -2.77
CA TRP A 348 -9.53 30.12 -1.99
C TRP A 348 -8.42 30.44 -0.98
N ARG A 349 -8.21 29.52 -0.04
CA ARG A 349 -7.22 29.63 1.05
C ARG A 349 -6.17 28.52 0.96
N PRO A 350 -5.01 28.67 1.63
CA PRO A 350 -4.00 27.62 1.71
C PRO A 350 -4.58 26.27 2.18
N GLY A 351 -4.19 25.19 1.49
CA GLY A 351 -4.61 23.83 1.81
C GLY A 351 -6.05 23.47 1.41
N GLN A 352 -6.74 24.32 0.64
CA GLN A 352 -8.05 23.95 0.08
C GLN A 352 -7.91 23.09 -1.18
N HIS A 353 -8.91 22.25 -1.43
CA HIS A 353 -8.96 21.39 -2.60
C HIS A 353 -10.27 21.57 -3.37
N CYS A 354 -10.24 21.20 -4.65
CA CYS A 354 -11.38 21.21 -5.55
C CYS A 354 -11.57 19.82 -6.15
N TRP A 355 -12.81 19.49 -6.47
CA TRP A 355 -13.17 18.34 -7.27
C TRP A 355 -13.24 18.77 -8.74
N LEU A 356 -12.40 18.17 -9.58
CA LEU A 356 -12.26 18.50 -10.98
C LEU A 356 -12.89 17.41 -11.86
N ARG A 357 -13.69 17.86 -12.82
CA ARG A 357 -14.26 17.02 -13.88
C ARG A 357 -13.82 17.58 -15.22
N ILE A 358 -13.28 16.71 -16.06
CA ILE A 358 -12.71 17.06 -17.37
C ILE A 358 -13.51 16.27 -18.41
N PRO A 359 -14.63 16.83 -18.94
CA PRO A 359 -15.56 16.09 -19.80
C PRO A 359 -14.92 15.47 -21.04
N HIS A 360 -13.86 16.10 -21.54
CA HIS A 360 -13.10 15.63 -22.70
C HIS A 360 -12.40 14.29 -22.48
N LEU A 361 -12.01 13.97 -21.24
CA LEU A 361 -11.38 12.70 -20.88
C LEU A 361 -12.40 11.71 -20.30
N SER A 362 -13.30 12.20 -19.44
CA SER A 362 -14.34 11.36 -18.86
C SER A 362 -15.59 12.15 -18.53
N LEU A 363 -16.74 11.67 -19.02
CA LEU A 363 -18.01 12.31 -18.76
C LEU A 363 -18.44 12.20 -17.30
N LEU A 364 -18.19 11.13 -16.55
CA LEU A 364 -18.79 10.94 -15.21
C LEU A 364 -17.80 11.00 -14.05
N GLN A 365 -16.49 11.02 -14.33
CA GLN A 365 -15.48 11.02 -13.28
C GLN A 365 -15.26 12.42 -12.72
N ASN A 366 -15.13 12.50 -11.39
CA ASN A 366 -14.85 13.71 -10.67
C ASN A 366 -13.79 13.38 -9.61
N HIS A 367 -12.66 14.10 -9.59
CA HIS A 367 -11.50 13.74 -8.77
C HIS A 367 -11.02 14.93 -7.93
N PRO A 368 -10.64 14.71 -6.66
CA PRO A 368 -10.21 15.77 -5.76
C PRO A 368 -8.72 16.09 -5.94
N PHE A 369 -8.38 17.37 -6.09
CA PHE A 369 -7.02 17.89 -6.18
C PHE A 369 -6.83 19.12 -5.29
N THR A 370 -5.71 19.17 -4.59
CA THR A 370 -5.34 20.30 -3.73
C THR A 370 -4.80 21.44 -4.57
N ILE A 371 -5.27 22.65 -4.29
CA ILE A 371 -4.84 23.86 -4.99
C ILE A 371 -3.42 24.20 -4.52
N ALA A 372 -2.48 24.30 -5.46
CA ALA A 372 -1.05 24.39 -5.17
C ALA A 372 -0.52 25.82 -5.01
N ASN A 373 -1.33 26.85 -5.31
CA ASN A 373 -0.95 28.26 -5.22
C ASN A 373 -1.95 29.12 -4.44
N LEU A 374 -1.57 30.36 -4.14
CA LEU A 374 -2.45 31.40 -3.59
C LEU A 374 -3.20 32.19 -4.68
N PRO A 375 -4.38 32.75 -4.36
CA PRO A 375 -5.07 33.67 -5.26
C PRO A 375 -4.30 34.99 -5.42
N LYS A 376 -4.15 35.47 -6.66
CA LYS A 376 -3.35 36.67 -7.00
C LYS A 376 -3.97 37.97 -6.44
N PHE A 377 -5.30 38.06 -6.39
CA PHE A 377 -6.08 39.23 -5.92
C PHE A 377 -5.84 39.58 -4.44
N ASN A 378 -5.32 38.60 -3.69
CA ASN A 378 -4.58 38.76 -2.44
C ASN A 378 -3.73 40.03 -2.26
N THR A 379 -2.92 40.36 -3.26
CA THR A 379 -1.57 40.89 -3.06
C THR A 379 -1.54 42.43 -3.04
N PRO A 380 -1.13 43.08 -1.94
CA PRO A 380 -1.03 44.53 -1.91
C PRO A 380 -0.03 45.03 -2.97
N GLY A 381 -0.45 45.98 -3.81
CA GLY A 381 0.43 46.64 -4.79
C GLY A 381 0.48 46.05 -6.20
N VAL A 382 -0.20 44.94 -6.49
CA VAL A 382 -0.25 44.38 -7.86
C VAL A 382 -1.48 44.92 -8.61
N LYS A 383 -1.28 45.80 -9.60
CA LYS A 383 -2.31 46.12 -10.60
C LYS A 383 -2.46 44.90 -11.51
N LEU A 384 -3.64 44.27 -11.54
CA LEU A 384 -3.93 43.18 -12.48
C LEU A 384 -4.73 43.69 -13.68
N ASP A 385 -4.22 43.43 -14.89
CA ASP A 385 -4.88 43.78 -16.16
C ASP A 385 -5.84 42.70 -16.69
N SER A 386 -5.82 41.46 -16.15
CA SER A 386 -6.61 40.31 -16.66
C SER A 386 -7.81 39.92 -15.79
N GLU A 387 -9.00 39.68 -16.37
CA GLU A 387 -10.24 39.26 -15.68
C GLU A 387 -10.18 37.88 -15.00
N THR A 388 -9.11 37.11 -15.20
CA THR A 388 -8.92 35.76 -14.67
C THR A 388 -7.67 35.65 -13.77
N GLN A 389 -7.60 34.58 -12.98
CA GLN A 389 -6.48 34.21 -12.11
C GLN A 389 -6.16 32.72 -12.22
N ASP A 390 -4.88 32.38 -12.09
CA ASP A 390 -4.41 31.01 -12.22
C ASP A 390 -4.70 30.20 -10.95
N MET A 391 -5.32 29.04 -11.12
CA MET A 391 -5.51 28.04 -10.08
C MET A 391 -4.78 26.76 -10.50
N ILE A 392 -3.67 26.46 -9.83
CA ILE A 392 -2.71 25.43 -10.22
C ILE A 392 -2.95 24.13 -9.44
N PHE A 393 -2.89 23.01 -10.14
CA PHE A 393 -2.93 21.67 -9.57
C PHE A 393 -1.77 20.83 -10.12
N TYR A 394 -1.03 20.17 -9.23
CA TYR A 394 -0.07 19.15 -9.64
C TYR A 394 -0.73 17.77 -9.51
N VAL A 395 -0.86 17.09 -10.64
CA VAL A 395 -1.52 15.80 -10.76
C VAL A 395 -0.48 14.74 -11.04
N ARG A 396 -0.36 13.76 -10.13
CA ARG A 396 0.45 12.57 -10.39
C ARG A 396 -0.32 11.60 -11.26
N ALA A 397 0.32 11.09 -12.31
CA ALA A 397 -0.25 10.03 -13.11
C ALA A 397 -0.36 8.74 -12.28
N HIS A 398 -1.60 8.32 -12.08
CA HIS A 398 -2.00 7.00 -11.62
C HIS A 398 -2.86 6.37 -12.73
N HIS A 399 -3.79 5.46 -12.45
CA HIS A 399 -4.68 4.89 -13.46
C HIS A 399 -5.88 5.80 -13.79
N GLY A 400 -6.61 5.48 -14.87
CA GLY A 400 -7.83 6.19 -15.27
C GLY A 400 -7.58 7.65 -15.63
N LEU A 401 -8.44 8.57 -15.15
CA LEU A 401 -8.39 9.99 -15.54
C LEU A 401 -7.00 10.62 -15.45
N THR A 402 -6.24 10.34 -14.40
CA THR A 402 -4.90 10.94 -14.22
C THR A 402 -3.86 10.41 -15.21
N LEU A 403 -3.98 9.16 -15.67
CA LEU A 403 -3.15 8.62 -16.75
C LEU A 403 -3.55 9.22 -18.08
N ASP A 404 -4.86 9.27 -18.33
CA ASP A 404 -5.44 9.79 -19.56
C ASP A 404 -5.09 11.26 -19.72
N LEU A 405 -5.02 12.00 -18.60
CA LEU A 405 -4.57 13.38 -18.55
C LEU A 405 -3.10 13.51 -18.97
N LEU A 406 -2.19 12.69 -18.44
CA LEU A 406 -0.78 12.69 -18.87
C LEU A 406 -0.63 12.30 -20.35
N LYS A 407 -1.27 11.21 -20.79
CA LYS A 407 -1.26 10.75 -22.19
C LYS A 407 -1.81 11.80 -23.16
N SER A 408 -2.82 12.57 -22.72
CA SER A 408 -3.42 13.61 -23.54
C SER A 408 -2.48 14.77 -23.86
N VAL A 409 -1.40 14.93 -23.08
CA VAL A 409 -0.33 15.92 -23.30
C VAL A 409 0.83 15.29 -24.11
N ALA A 410 1.17 14.03 -23.87
CA ALA A 410 2.30 13.35 -24.52
C ALA A 410 2.09 12.99 -26.01
N ASN A 411 0.84 12.89 -26.48
CA ASN A 411 0.50 12.43 -27.84
C ASN A 411 0.48 13.54 -28.92
N GLN A 412 1.30 14.60 -28.82
CA GLN A 412 1.32 15.69 -29.83
C GLN A 412 2.68 15.87 -30.51
N ASP A 413 2.63 16.04 -31.84
CA ASP A 413 3.75 16.35 -32.76
C ASP A 413 4.15 17.84 -32.75
N ASP A 414 3.56 18.67 -31.89
CA ASP A 414 3.85 20.12 -31.82
C ASP A 414 5.12 20.38 -30.99
N ALA A 415 6.26 20.36 -31.67
CA ALA A 415 7.61 20.43 -31.13
C ALA A 415 8.02 21.76 -30.43
N GLU A 416 7.10 22.71 -30.20
CA GLU A 416 7.49 24.02 -29.66
C GLU A 416 6.90 24.40 -28.30
N ASN A 417 5.90 23.70 -27.72
CA ASN A 417 5.35 24.17 -26.43
C ASN A 417 4.67 23.17 -25.46
N HIS A 418 4.76 21.84 -25.66
CA HIS A 418 4.32 20.78 -24.70
C HIS A 418 3.06 21.11 -23.85
N SER A 419 2.05 21.76 -24.45
CA SER A 419 0.91 22.26 -23.68
C SER A 419 -0.40 22.25 -24.43
N ARG A 420 -1.47 21.88 -23.72
CA ARG A 420 -2.81 21.66 -24.28
C ARG A 420 -3.89 22.41 -23.51
N SER A 421 -4.83 23.02 -24.23
CA SER A 421 -6.00 23.66 -23.65
C SER A 421 -7.19 22.70 -23.52
N VAL A 422 -7.81 22.64 -22.34
CA VAL A 422 -8.99 21.81 -22.04
C VAL A 422 -10.02 22.61 -21.22
N SER A 423 -11.28 22.18 -21.23
CA SER A 423 -12.32 22.73 -20.35
C SER A 423 -12.48 21.87 -19.10
N VAL A 424 -12.48 22.50 -17.92
CA VAL A 424 -12.53 21.85 -16.61
C VAL A 424 -13.69 22.41 -15.79
N HIS A 425 -14.54 21.53 -15.28
CA HIS A 425 -15.57 21.87 -14.32
C HIS A 425 -15.04 21.73 -12.89
N VAL A 426 -15.25 22.78 -12.08
CA VAL A 426 -14.71 22.88 -10.72
C VAL A 426 -15.84 22.79 -9.70
N ASP A 427 -15.71 21.89 -8.73
CA ASP A 427 -16.60 21.77 -7.56
C ASP A 427 -15.76 22.03 -6.30
N GLY A 428 -15.96 23.19 -5.65
CA GLY A 428 -15.13 23.65 -4.54
C GLY A 428 -15.07 25.18 -4.42
N PRO A 429 -14.14 25.72 -3.60
CA PRO A 429 -13.13 25.03 -2.80
C PRO A 429 -13.70 24.42 -1.50
N TYR A 430 -13.05 23.35 -1.04
CA TYR A 430 -13.34 22.61 0.19
C TYR A 430 -12.09 22.50 1.09
N GLY A 431 -12.31 22.25 2.38
CA GLY A 431 -11.22 22.04 3.35
C GLY A 431 -10.44 23.31 3.70
N GLY A 432 -9.15 23.14 3.98
CA GLY A 432 -8.23 24.18 4.46
C GLY A 432 -8.25 24.38 5.98
N LEU A 433 -7.22 25.06 6.49
CA LEU A 433 -7.17 25.47 7.89
C LEU A 433 -7.75 26.87 8.07
N ILE A 434 -8.30 27.08 9.25
CA ILE A 434 -8.85 28.36 9.69
C ILE A 434 -7.80 29.17 10.46
N GLU A 435 -6.80 28.48 11.01
CA GLU A 435 -5.64 29.08 11.67
C GLU A 435 -4.76 29.82 10.67
N ASP A 436 -4.43 31.07 11.02
CA ASP A 436 -3.43 31.85 10.31
C ASP A 436 -2.06 31.42 10.80
N VAL A 437 -1.60 30.29 10.28
CA VAL A 437 -0.42 29.56 10.77
C VAL A 437 0.81 30.47 10.96
N PRO A 438 1.19 31.35 9.99
CA PRO A 438 2.36 32.21 10.16
C PRO A 438 2.24 33.25 11.28
N ALA A 439 1.01 33.62 11.68
CA ALA A 439 0.79 34.56 12.79
C ALA A 439 0.87 33.88 14.16
N LEU A 440 0.90 32.55 14.22
CA LEU A 440 0.77 31.78 15.46
C LEU A 440 2.02 30.99 15.85
N TYR A 441 2.80 30.53 14.87
CA TYR A 441 3.88 29.57 15.08
C TYR A 441 5.22 30.14 14.59
N GLU A 442 6.27 29.93 15.36
CA GLU A 442 7.62 30.44 15.08
C GLU A 442 8.39 29.53 14.12
N SER A 443 8.05 28.24 14.10
CA SER A 443 8.67 27.26 13.20
C SER A 443 7.60 26.49 12.44
N LEU A 444 7.72 26.46 11.12
CA LEU A 444 6.83 25.75 10.21
C LEU A 444 7.59 24.59 9.58
N ILE A 445 7.11 23.36 9.78
CA ILE A 445 7.73 22.14 9.27
C ILE A 445 6.75 21.47 8.31
N PHE A 446 7.13 21.40 7.04
CA PHE A 446 6.35 20.79 5.96
C PHE A 446 6.98 19.45 5.58
N VAL A 447 6.20 18.38 5.59
CA VAL A 447 6.63 17.03 5.21
C VAL A 447 5.76 16.55 4.07
N ALA A 448 6.31 16.52 2.86
CA ALA A 448 5.61 16.14 1.64
C ALA A 448 6.14 14.80 1.08
N GLY A 449 5.26 13.99 0.52
CA GLY A 449 5.61 12.80 -0.27
C GLY A 449 4.95 12.83 -1.64
N GLY A 450 5.75 12.72 -2.72
CA GLY A 450 5.26 12.80 -4.10
C GLY A 450 4.48 14.09 -4.37
N SER A 451 3.27 13.98 -4.94
CA SER A 451 2.37 15.11 -5.20
C SER A 451 1.79 15.78 -3.94
N GLY A 452 2.11 15.28 -2.73
CA GLY A 452 1.77 15.95 -1.47
C GLY A 452 2.38 17.35 -1.30
N ILE A 453 3.34 17.72 -2.15
CA ILE A 453 3.91 19.07 -2.21
C ILE A 453 2.86 20.15 -2.49
N SER A 454 1.80 19.81 -3.24
CA SER A 454 0.67 20.71 -3.54
C SER A 454 -0.03 21.23 -2.29
N ALA A 455 0.00 20.49 -1.17
CA ALA A 455 -0.56 20.94 0.09
C ALA A 455 0.40 21.87 0.87
N CYS A 456 1.70 21.79 0.62
CA CYS A 456 2.71 22.55 1.35
C CYS A 456 3.00 23.92 0.71
N LEU A 457 3.07 23.98 -0.62
CA LEU A 457 3.41 25.21 -1.36
C LEU A 457 2.54 26.42 -1.00
N PRO A 458 1.19 26.34 -0.95
CA PRO A 458 0.37 27.50 -0.59
C PRO A 458 0.69 28.05 0.81
N TRP A 459 1.09 27.17 1.75
CA TRP A 459 1.45 27.59 3.10
C TRP A 459 2.81 28.26 3.16
N ILE A 460 3.77 27.80 2.35
CA ILE A 460 5.08 28.45 2.22
C ILE A 460 4.90 29.85 1.58
N GLN A 461 4.12 29.94 0.50
CA GLN A 461 3.77 31.22 -0.14
C GLN A 461 3.06 32.16 0.84
N HIS A 462 2.11 31.64 1.62
CA HIS A 462 1.37 32.44 2.62
C HIS A 462 2.29 32.92 3.73
N ALA A 463 3.20 32.07 4.21
CA ALA A 463 4.19 32.45 5.21
C ALA A 463 5.14 33.53 4.70
N ALA A 464 5.74 33.35 3.51
CA ALA A 464 6.62 34.33 2.87
C ALA A 464 5.93 35.69 2.72
N ARG A 465 4.67 35.69 2.27
CA ARG A 465 3.89 36.91 2.14
C ARG A 465 3.64 37.61 3.49
N ARG A 466 3.26 36.86 4.53
CA ARG A 466 3.02 37.44 5.87
C ARG A 466 4.30 37.97 6.50
N ILE A 467 5.44 37.36 6.20
CA ILE A 467 6.77 37.84 6.60
C ILE A 467 7.06 39.17 5.90
N ALA A 468 6.86 39.26 4.58
CA ALA A 468 7.02 40.51 3.83
C ALA A 468 6.07 41.63 4.32
N GLU A 469 4.85 41.30 4.73
CA GLU A 469 3.89 42.23 5.33
C GLU A 469 4.24 42.62 6.78
N GLY A 470 5.25 42.01 7.42
CA GLY A 470 5.62 42.28 8.82
C GLY A 470 4.60 41.79 9.86
N THR A 471 3.75 40.83 9.49
CA THR A 471 2.60 40.38 10.29
C THR A 471 2.67 38.88 10.65
N SER A 472 3.87 38.32 10.55
CA SER A 472 4.23 36.93 10.85
C SER A 472 5.10 36.86 12.10
N VAL A 473 4.96 35.79 12.89
CA VAL A 473 5.89 35.44 13.97
C VAL A 473 6.85 34.32 13.57
N THR A 474 6.69 33.77 12.36
CA THR A 474 7.53 32.70 11.81
C THR A 474 8.98 33.17 11.66
N LYS A 475 9.91 32.40 12.22
CA LYS A 475 11.36 32.58 12.15
C LYS A 475 12.06 31.48 11.36
N SER A 476 11.39 30.36 11.09
CA SER A 476 11.96 29.25 10.32
C SER A 476 10.87 28.48 9.57
N ILE A 477 11.21 28.05 8.36
CA ILE A 477 10.40 27.22 7.48
C ILE A 477 11.28 26.08 6.99
N HIS A 478 10.92 24.85 7.33
CA HIS A 478 11.61 23.64 6.88
C HIS A 478 10.70 22.83 5.98
N LEU A 479 11.13 22.53 4.76
CA LEU A 479 10.44 21.64 3.83
C LEU A 479 11.24 20.35 3.67
N VAL A 480 10.68 19.23 4.13
CA VAL A 480 11.18 17.89 3.87
C VAL A 480 10.34 17.28 2.75
N TRP A 481 10.93 17.10 1.57
CA TRP A 481 10.21 16.51 0.43
C TRP A 481 10.81 15.19 0.00
N MET A 482 9.97 14.15 0.02
CA MET A 482 10.32 12.81 -0.45
C MET A 482 9.79 12.60 -1.88
N VAL A 483 10.70 12.30 -2.81
CA VAL A 483 10.40 12.05 -4.23
C VAL A 483 10.98 10.71 -4.67
N ARG A 484 10.40 10.12 -5.73
CA ARG A 484 10.92 8.85 -6.26
C ARG A 484 12.20 9.10 -7.04
N TYR A 485 12.20 10.09 -7.92
CA TYR A 485 13.33 10.39 -8.81
C TYR A 485 13.87 11.80 -8.58
N ALA A 486 15.19 11.99 -8.78
CA ALA A 486 15.83 13.29 -8.66
C ALA A 486 15.33 14.30 -9.70
N SER A 487 14.95 13.88 -10.91
CA SER A 487 14.38 14.77 -11.93
C SER A 487 13.10 15.50 -11.46
N GLN A 488 12.39 14.96 -10.47
CA GLN A 488 11.21 15.59 -9.88
C GLN A 488 11.55 16.81 -9.01
N THR A 489 12.80 16.95 -8.56
CA THR A 489 13.20 18.11 -7.76
C THR A 489 13.44 19.35 -8.63
N GLN A 490 13.62 19.20 -9.95
CA GLN A 490 13.96 20.32 -10.82
C GLN A 490 12.82 21.33 -10.94
N TRP A 491 11.61 20.90 -11.29
CA TRP A 491 10.49 21.83 -11.49
C TRP A 491 10.01 22.51 -10.20
N ILE A 492 10.11 21.86 -9.03
CA ILE A 492 9.76 22.53 -7.77
C ILE A 492 10.79 23.60 -7.42
N THR A 493 12.05 23.39 -7.83
CA THR A 493 13.13 24.32 -7.55
C THR A 493 12.80 25.66 -8.17
N GLU A 494 12.33 25.68 -9.42
CA GLU A 494 11.91 26.89 -10.12
C GLU A 494 10.77 27.63 -9.39
N GLU A 495 9.83 26.90 -8.78
CA GLU A 495 8.71 27.50 -8.02
C GLU A 495 9.14 28.00 -6.63
N LEU A 496 10.13 27.36 -6.00
CA LEU A 496 10.63 27.70 -4.66
C LEU A 496 11.75 28.75 -4.69
N GLU A 497 12.53 28.81 -5.76
CA GLU A 497 13.70 29.69 -5.88
C GLU A 497 13.36 31.18 -5.68
N PRO A 498 12.26 31.74 -6.23
CA PRO A 498 11.87 33.12 -5.92
C PRO A 498 11.58 33.35 -4.43
N LEU A 499 10.98 32.37 -3.76
CA LEU A 499 10.62 32.45 -2.34
C LEU A 499 11.87 32.34 -1.45
N ILE A 500 12.78 31.43 -1.79
CA ILE A 500 14.05 31.23 -1.09
C ILE A 500 14.95 32.46 -1.29
N ASN A 501 15.04 33.01 -2.51
CA ASN A 501 15.84 34.20 -2.78
C ASN A 501 15.32 35.45 -2.04
N ALA A 502 14.00 35.55 -1.83
CA ALA A 502 13.43 36.63 -1.02
C ALA A 502 13.77 36.49 0.48
N HIS A 503 13.93 35.26 0.98
CA HIS A 503 14.13 34.96 2.41
C HIS A 503 15.12 33.79 2.66
N PRO A 504 16.40 33.92 2.28
CA PRO A 504 17.33 32.79 2.24
C PRO A 504 17.69 32.22 3.62
N GLU A 505 17.62 33.03 4.68
CA GLU A 505 17.92 32.58 6.05
C GLU A 505 16.72 31.94 6.76
N LEU A 506 15.51 32.03 6.17
CA LEU A 506 14.26 31.56 6.80
C LEU A 506 13.76 30.23 6.21
N ILE A 507 14.10 29.91 4.97
CA ILE A 507 13.56 28.74 4.25
C ILE A 507 14.67 27.72 4.01
N GLN A 508 14.55 26.55 4.64
CA GLN A 508 15.40 25.39 4.40
C GLN A 508 14.60 24.29 3.68
N VAL A 509 15.20 23.69 2.66
CA VAL A 509 14.59 22.58 1.90
C VAL A 509 15.51 21.38 1.95
N ASP A 510 14.99 20.22 2.33
CA ASP A 510 15.71 18.94 2.33
C ASP A 510 14.99 17.97 1.38
N PHE A 511 15.70 17.49 0.36
CA PHE A 511 15.18 16.53 -0.61
C PHE A 511 15.62 15.11 -0.24
N PHE A 512 14.68 14.18 -0.21
CA PHE A 512 14.94 12.76 0.00
C PHE A 512 14.50 11.96 -1.23
N VAL A 513 15.47 11.47 -2.00
CA VAL A 513 15.23 10.66 -3.21
C VAL A 513 15.23 9.19 -2.82
N THR A 514 14.12 8.49 -3.11
CA THR A 514 13.91 7.12 -2.62
C THR A 514 14.30 6.03 -3.61
N ASP A 515 14.62 6.38 -4.86
CA ASP A 515 15.07 5.47 -5.92
C ASP A 515 16.46 5.89 -6.41
N SER A 516 17.47 5.06 -6.17
CA SER A 516 18.89 5.34 -6.43
C SER A 516 19.38 4.83 -7.79
N SER A 517 18.47 4.39 -8.67
CA SER A 517 18.82 3.75 -9.95
C SER A 517 18.95 4.70 -11.16
N ALA A 518 18.63 5.99 -11.02
CA ALA A 518 18.71 6.98 -12.11
C ALA A 518 19.55 8.19 -11.70
N GLY A 519 20.88 8.02 -11.75
CA GLY A 519 21.86 9.06 -11.48
C GLY A 519 22.80 9.28 -12.66
N THR A 520 22.26 9.55 -13.86
CA THR A 520 23.03 10.15 -14.95
C THR A 520 22.08 10.96 -15.83
N VAL A 521 21.93 12.25 -15.50
CA VAL A 521 21.40 13.21 -16.47
C VAL A 521 22.63 13.76 -17.19
N SER A 522 22.76 13.40 -18.46
CA SER A 522 23.73 13.98 -19.39
C SER A 522 23.46 15.47 -19.54
N SER A 523 24.38 16.31 -19.06
CA SER A 523 24.44 17.71 -19.43
C SER A 523 24.84 17.81 -20.91
N VAL A 524 23.92 18.29 -21.73
CA VAL A 524 24.24 18.80 -23.07
C VAL A 524 24.99 20.12 -22.86
N GLU A 525 26.32 20.10 -22.97
CA GLU A 525 27.13 21.29 -23.09
C GLU A 525 27.21 21.70 -24.57
N SER A 526 26.57 22.83 -24.88
CA SER A 526 26.96 23.71 -25.96
C SER A 526 28.05 24.65 -25.43
N ASP A 527 29.30 24.50 -25.87
CA ASP A 527 30.00 25.53 -26.67
C ASP A 527 31.51 25.29 -26.78
N LYS A 528 32.04 25.73 -27.92
CA LYS A 528 33.42 25.58 -28.38
C LYS A 528 34.41 26.54 -27.71
N ASN A 529 35.65 26.05 -27.60
CA ASN A 529 36.95 26.73 -27.64
C ASN A 529 37.32 27.75 -26.53
N SER A 530 38.33 27.45 -25.73
CA SER A 530 39.76 27.75 -26.05
C SER A 530 40.74 27.46 -24.89
N ASP A 531 41.83 26.80 -25.27
CA ASP A 531 43.22 26.82 -24.79
C ASP A 531 43.70 26.68 -23.32
N SER A 532 44.60 25.68 -23.20
CA SER A 532 45.92 25.68 -22.54
C SER A 532 46.08 25.38 -21.04
N GLY A 533 47.00 24.44 -20.74
CA GLY A 533 47.82 24.46 -19.52
C GLY A 533 47.77 23.21 -18.63
N ALA A 534 48.87 22.47 -18.57
CA ALA A 534 49.07 21.22 -17.83
C ALA A 534 49.32 21.38 -16.31
N ASN A 535 48.88 20.38 -15.52
CA ASN A 535 49.63 19.58 -14.50
C ASN A 535 48.85 19.24 -13.23
N GLY A 536 48.93 17.96 -12.80
CA GLY A 536 49.09 17.61 -11.39
C GLY A 536 47.92 16.96 -10.63
N SER A 537 48.06 15.65 -10.39
CA SER A 537 47.27 14.69 -9.60
C SER A 537 46.93 15.02 -8.12
N LYS A 538 45.73 14.60 -7.64
CA LYS A 538 45.44 13.72 -6.46
C LYS A 538 43.91 13.50 -6.22
N PRO A 539 43.49 12.44 -5.47
CA PRO A 539 42.23 11.69 -5.72
C PRO A 539 40.97 12.12 -4.96
N ASN A 540 39.83 11.77 -5.58
CA ASN A 540 38.42 12.10 -5.29
C ASN A 540 37.88 11.82 -3.87
N GLU A 541 37.26 12.84 -3.29
CA GLU A 541 36.13 12.74 -2.36
C GLU A 541 34.83 12.38 -3.10
N LYS A 542 33.92 11.67 -2.42
CA LYS A 542 32.64 11.18 -2.94
C LYS A 542 31.76 12.32 -3.48
N SER A 543 31.50 12.28 -4.78
CA SER A 543 30.68 13.23 -5.52
C SER A 543 29.23 13.25 -5.02
N THR A 544 28.84 14.38 -4.44
CA THR A 544 27.45 14.72 -4.12
C THR A 544 26.91 15.50 -5.31
N THR A 545 25.82 15.05 -5.94
CA THR A 545 25.24 15.73 -7.12
C THR A 545 24.66 17.08 -6.70
N THR A 546 25.29 18.17 -7.14
CA THR A 546 24.99 19.55 -6.74
C THR A 546 23.79 20.11 -7.50
N VAL A 547 22.64 20.20 -6.83
CA VAL A 547 21.67 21.27 -7.07
C VAL A 547 22.25 22.52 -6.39
N SER A 548 22.03 23.72 -6.95
CA SER A 548 22.59 25.00 -6.49
C SER A 548 22.72 25.11 -4.96
N PRO A 549 23.85 25.63 -4.42
CA PRO A 549 24.22 25.58 -3.00
C PRO A 549 23.22 26.25 -2.03
N LYS A 550 22.19 26.95 -2.54
CA LYS A 550 21.12 27.58 -1.77
C LYS A 550 19.90 26.66 -1.52
N LEU A 551 19.76 25.53 -2.22
CA LEU A 551 18.52 24.73 -2.20
C LEU A 551 18.52 23.56 -1.19
N GLY A 552 19.56 23.45 -0.36
CA GLY A 552 19.70 22.43 0.67
C GLY A 552 20.13 21.05 0.16
N GLN A 553 20.18 20.05 1.06
CA GLN A 553 20.85 18.77 0.79
C GLN A 553 19.91 17.77 0.12
N VAL A 554 20.37 17.18 -0.99
CA VAL A 554 19.74 16.00 -1.60
C VAL A 554 20.30 14.74 -0.96
N ARG A 555 19.43 13.91 -0.39
CA ARG A 555 19.78 12.66 0.31
C ARG A 555 19.13 11.47 -0.40
N ASN A 556 19.94 10.52 -0.85
CA ASN A 556 19.47 9.31 -1.55
C ASN A 556 19.03 8.20 -0.58
N GLN A 557 18.09 8.51 0.31
CA GLN A 557 17.53 7.55 1.28
C GLN A 557 16.13 7.96 1.72
N ARG A 558 15.36 7.03 2.31
CA ARG A 558 14.11 7.38 2.99
C ARG A 558 14.39 7.97 4.38
N PRO A 559 13.78 9.10 4.77
CA PRO A 559 13.98 9.67 6.09
C PRO A 559 13.27 8.86 7.16
N TYR A 560 13.95 8.59 8.28
CA TYR A 560 13.32 8.04 9.47
C TYR A 560 12.71 9.17 10.31
N LEU A 561 11.41 9.44 10.10
CA LEU A 561 10.69 10.55 10.75
C LEU A 561 10.77 10.57 12.29
N PRO A 562 10.78 9.43 13.02
CA PRO A 562 10.88 9.45 14.48
C PRO A 562 12.17 10.07 15.02
N THR A 563 13.27 10.03 14.27
CA THR A 563 14.53 10.70 14.65
C THR A 563 14.67 12.07 14.02
N LEU A 564 14.21 12.25 12.78
CA LEU A 564 14.34 13.52 12.06
C LEU A 564 13.40 14.62 12.60
N LEU A 565 12.14 14.30 12.88
CA LEU A 565 11.17 15.32 13.27
C LEU A 565 11.56 16.02 14.60
N PRO A 566 12.01 15.32 15.66
CA PRO A 566 12.48 15.97 16.87
C PRO A 566 13.66 16.93 16.67
N THR A 567 14.53 16.70 15.68
CA THR A 567 15.67 17.61 15.42
C THR A 567 15.21 18.89 14.72
N LEU A 568 14.13 18.85 13.95
CA LEU A 568 13.54 20.02 13.29
C LEU A 568 12.71 20.90 14.24
N ILE A 569 12.21 20.34 15.34
CA ILE A 569 11.44 21.09 16.34
C ILE A 569 12.41 21.80 17.30
N THR A 570 12.84 23.00 16.91
CA THR A 570 13.77 23.85 17.66
C THR A 570 13.09 25.03 18.36
N ALA A 571 11.95 25.50 17.84
CA ALA A 571 11.23 26.64 18.40
C ALA A 571 10.23 26.25 19.50
N ARG A 572 9.81 27.24 20.30
CA ARG A 572 8.78 27.03 21.34
C ARG A 572 7.40 26.72 20.75
N ARG A 573 7.08 27.31 19.60
CA ARG A 573 5.78 27.13 18.93
C ARG A 573 5.99 26.60 17.52
N SER A 574 5.75 25.31 17.33
CA SER A 574 5.98 24.62 16.06
C SER A 574 4.67 24.10 15.45
N PHE A 575 4.56 24.28 14.13
CA PHE A 575 3.48 23.73 13.33
C PHE A 575 4.03 22.74 12.31
N ILE A 576 3.43 21.56 12.25
CA ILE A 576 3.86 20.47 11.38
C ILE A 576 2.71 20.17 10.42
N LEU A 577 2.97 20.25 9.12
CA LEU A 577 2.04 19.86 8.07
C LEU A 577 2.57 18.66 7.31
N GLY A 578 1.78 17.60 7.22
CA GLY A 578 2.11 16.38 6.49
C GLY A 578 1.14 16.11 5.35
N CYS A 579 1.65 15.83 4.15
CA CYS A 579 0.84 15.35 3.04
C CYS A 579 1.60 14.29 2.24
N GLY A 580 0.97 13.14 2.01
CA GLY A 580 1.61 12.01 1.32
C GLY A 580 0.85 10.70 1.55
N PRO A 581 1.46 9.56 1.21
CA PRO A 581 0.86 8.24 1.42
C PRO A 581 0.49 8.00 2.88
N GLU A 582 -0.47 7.09 3.12
CA GLU A 582 -0.98 6.78 4.46
C GLU A 582 0.13 6.37 5.44
N SER A 583 1.11 5.58 4.99
CA SER A 583 2.28 5.21 5.78
C SER A 583 3.07 6.42 6.30
N LEU A 584 3.35 7.39 5.42
CA LEU A 584 4.03 8.64 5.78
C LEU A 584 3.22 9.44 6.79
N ARG A 585 1.91 9.57 6.59
CA ARG A 585 1.03 10.30 7.52
C ARG A 585 0.99 9.64 8.89
N THR A 586 0.92 8.31 8.94
CA THR A 586 0.97 7.52 10.17
C THR A 586 2.29 7.66 10.91
N ASP A 587 3.42 7.61 10.19
CA ASP A 587 4.74 7.79 10.77
C ASP A 587 4.94 9.21 11.30
N LEU A 588 4.53 10.21 10.53
CA LEU A 588 4.58 11.61 10.96
C LEU A 588 3.69 11.86 12.20
N ALA A 589 2.49 11.29 12.22
CA ALA A 589 1.56 11.45 13.33
C ALA A 589 2.09 10.80 14.63
N ASN A 590 2.72 9.63 14.51
CA ASN A 590 3.36 8.96 15.64
C ASN A 590 4.63 9.68 16.12
N ALA A 591 5.41 10.26 15.20
CA ALA A 591 6.56 11.09 15.55
C ALA A 591 6.11 12.38 16.27
N ALA A 592 5.09 13.07 15.77
CA ALA A 592 4.53 14.27 16.39
C ALA A 592 3.85 13.99 17.74
N SER A 593 3.21 12.82 17.89
CA SER A 593 2.70 12.31 19.17
C SER A 593 3.83 12.17 20.21
N THR A 594 4.95 11.57 19.80
CA THR A 594 6.14 11.42 20.67
C THR A 594 6.76 12.78 20.99
N ALA A 595 6.79 13.70 20.02
CA ALA A 595 7.34 15.04 20.20
C ALA A 595 6.59 15.88 21.24
N GLN A 596 5.33 15.55 21.60
CA GLN A 596 4.62 16.21 22.69
C GLN A 596 5.35 16.09 24.04
N LYS A 597 6.25 15.09 24.21
CA LYS A 597 7.12 14.99 25.40
C LYS A 597 7.95 16.26 25.62
N LYS A 598 8.37 16.96 24.56
CA LYS A 598 9.04 18.28 24.67
C LYS A 598 8.16 19.33 25.33
N VAL A 599 6.85 19.32 25.06
CA VAL A 599 5.89 20.24 25.71
C VAL A 599 5.68 19.87 27.18
N LEU A 600 5.67 18.58 27.49
CA LEU A 600 5.57 18.11 28.88
C LEU A 600 6.82 18.44 29.70
N ALA A 601 8.00 18.38 29.08
CA ALA A 601 9.28 18.76 29.67
C ALA A 601 9.47 20.29 29.82
N GLY A 602 8.68 21.10 29.09
CA GLY A 602 8.81 22.56 29.09
C GLY A 602 9.74 23.12 27.99
N ASP A 603 10.35 22.24 27.18
CA ASP A 603 11.23 22.61 26.06
C ASP A 603 10.47 23.31 24.91
N ALA A 604 9.17 23.04 24.79
CA ALA A 604 8.27 23.66 23.82
C ALA A 604 6.95 24.10 24.47
N GLU A 605 6.32 25.15 23.94
CA GLU A 605 4.99 25.60 24.37
C GLU A 605 3.86 24.84 23.66
N ILE A 606 3.99 24.67 22.35
CA ILE A 606 2.97 24.03 21.51
C ILE A 606 3.60 23.38 20.29
N ILE A 607 3.20 22.14 20.03
CA ILE A 607 3.52 21.40 18.81
C ILE A 607 2.20 20.95 18.21
N THR A 608 1.81 21.52 17.07
CA THR A 608 0.56 21.20 16.39
C THR A 608 0.84 20.40 15.13
N LEU A 609 0.14 19.28 14.94
CA LEU A 609 0.14 18.50 13.72
C LEU A 609 -1.14 18.74 12.91
N HIS A 610 -0.97 18.93 11.61
CA HIS A 610 -2.04 18.83 10.62
C HIS A 610 -1.63 17.89 9.49
N THR A 611 -2.49 16.94 9.15
CA THR A 611 -2.28 16.02 8.03
C THR A 611 -3.35 16.24 6.98
N GLU A 612 -2.92 16.43 5.74
CA GLU A 612 -3.81 16.50 4.58
C GLU A 612 -3.94 15.14 3.90
N SER A 613 -5.15 14.83 3.43
CA SER A 613 -5.45 13.57 2.74
C SER A 613 -5.43 13.71 1.21
N PHE A 614 -5.55 14.94 0.71
CA PHE A 614 -5.67 15.24 -0.72
C PHE A 614 -4.36 15.86 -1.23
N GLY A 615 -3.83 15.29 -2.30
CA GLY A 615 -2.45 15.46 -2.73
C GLY A 615 -1.82 14.16 -3.20
N CYS A 616 -2.46 13.01 -2.95
CA CYS A 616 -2.26 11.78 -3.70
C CYS A 616 -3.68 11.30 -4.02
N SER A 617 -4.02 11.12 -5.31
CA SER A 617 -5.28 10.46 -5.66
C SER A 617 -5.39 9.19 -4.84
N PHE A 618 -6.58 8.93 -4.28
CA PHE A 618 -6.90 7.66 -3.62
C PHE A 618 -6.27 6.53 -4.43
N ALA A 619 -5.38 5.77 -3.80
CA ALA A 619 -4.81 4.57 -4.39
C ALA A 619 -5.95 3.55 -4.53
N LEU A 620 -6.71 3.67 -5.62
CA LEU A 620 -7.35 2.54 -6.25
C LEU A 620 -6.24 1.83 -7.02
N ASN A 621 -5.69 0.77 -6.44
CA ASN A 621 -4.99 -0.22 -7.24
C ASN A 621 -6.01 -0.79 -8.24
N GLY A 622 -5.83 -0.48 -9.53
CA GLY A 622 -6.60 -1.02 -10.66
C GLY A 622 -6.79 0.03 -11.75
N ALA A 623 -6.31 -0.11 -12.99
CA ALA A 623 -5.57 -1.17 -13.65
C ALA A 623 -4.53 -0.50 -14.57
N SER A 624 -3.25 -0.87 -14.46
CA SER A 624 -2.23 -0.55 -15.49
C SER A 624 -1.74 -1.84 -16.10
N MET A 625 -1.07 -1.65 -17.23
CA MET A 625 0.08 -2.47 -17.56
C MET A 625 1.05 -2.45 -16.35
N GLU A 626 1.14 -3.56 -15.64
CA GLU A 626 2.15 -3.75 -14.59
C GLU A 626 3.40 -4.29 -15.28
N SER A 627 4.54 -3.64 -15.09
CA SER A 627 5.82 -4.11 -15.63
C SER A 627 6.87 -4.24 -14.54
N PHE A 628 7.62 -5.34 -14.57
CA PHE A 628 8.75 -5.59 -13.68
C PHE A 628 9.73 -6.55 -14.34
N THR A 629 10.98 -6.53 -13.86
CA THR A 629 12.05 -7.41 -14.31
C THR A 629 12.53 -8.28 -13.15
N ILE A 630 12.55 -9.61 -13.34
CA ILE A 630 13.18 -10.54 -12.40
C ILE A 630 14.59 -10.81 -12.92
N ARG A 631 15.61 -10.54 -12.10
CA ARG A 631 17.01 -10.74 -12.46
C ARG A 631 17.60 -11.81 -11.55
N THR A 632 17.99 -12.95 -12.13
CA THR A 632 18.47 -14.15 -11.42
C THR A 632 19.90 -14.47 -11.88
N PRO A 633 20.91 -14.50 -10.98
CA PRO A 633 22.28 -14.78 -11.36
C PRO A 633 22.46 -16.25 -11.76
N CYS A 634 23.49 -16.52 -12.58
CA CYS A 634 24.00 -17.86 -12.79
C CYS A 634 24.72 -18.36 -11.52
N SER A 635 24.98 -19.65 -11.45
CA SER A 635 25.63 -20.26 -10.29
C SER A 635 26.69 -21.27 -10.71
N SER A 636 27.73 -21.37 -9.89
CA SER A 636 28.69 -22.47 -9.94
C SER A 636 28.57 -23.27 -8.65
N ALA A 637 28.34 -24.57 -8.80
CA ALA A 637 28.20 -25.53 -7.71
C ALA A 637 29.52 -26.24 -7.41
N ASN A 638 29.56 -26.93 -6.28
CA ASN A 638 30.66 -27.72 -5.73
C ASN A 638 31.85 -26.90 -5.23
N ILE A 639 32.41 -26.00 -6.04
CA ILE A 639 33.58 -25.15 -5.69
C ILE A 639 34.68 -25.96 -4.98
N GLY A 640 35.37 -26.84 -5.72
CA GLY A 640 36.37 -27.75 -5.15
C GLY A 640 35.71 -28.87 -4.30
N PRO A 641 36.06 -29.04 -3.01
CA PRO A 641 35.57 -30.15 -2.18
C PRO A 641 34.09 -30.01 -1.76
N GLY A 642 33.42 -28.89 -2.04
CA GLY A 642 32.08 -28.58 -1.56
C GLY A 642 30.93 -29.29 -2.28
N PHE A 643 31.13 -30.54 -2.69
CA PHE A 643 30.20 -31.33 -3.51
C PHE A 643 28.76 -31.32 -2.96
N ASP A 644 27.80 -30.89 -3.78
CA ASP A 644 26.36 -30.76 -3.49
C ASP A 644 26.00 -29.86 -2.26
N VAL A 645 26.96 -29.12 -1.71
CA VAL A 645 26.80 -28.30 -0.49
C VAL A 645 27.14 -26.83 -0.73
N ILE A 646 28.17 -26.55 -1.53
CA ILE A 646 28.70 -25.20 -1.71
C ILE A 646 28.33 -24.66 -3.09
N GLY A 647 27.79 -23.44 -3.12
CA GLY A 647 27.46 -22.72 -4.35
C GLY A 647 27.97 -21.29 -4.35
N LEU A 648 28.29 -20.78 -5.53
CA LEU A 648 28.71 -19.41 -5.77
C LEU A 648 27.82 -18.78 -6.86
N ALA A 649 27.13 -17.71 -6.54
CA ALA A 649 26.40 -16.91 -7.54
C ALA A 649 27.37 -16.03 -8.32
N LEU A 650 27.21 -15.92 -9.64
CA LEU A 650 28.15 -15.24 -10.53
C LEU A 650 27.45 -14.17 -11.39
N SER A 651 28.20 -13.15 -11.82
CA SER A 651 27.71 -11.89 -12.36
C SER A 651 27.10 -11.91 -13.78
N ILE A 652 26.59 -13.06 -14.25
CA ILE A 652 25.76 -13.19 -15.45
C ILE A 652 24.33 -13.48 -15.00
N TYR A 653 23.35 -12.82 -15.60
CA TYR A 653 21.97 -12.87 -15.10
C TYR A 653 20.98 -13.29 -16.18
N LEU A 654 20.10 -14.22 -15.83
CA LEU A 654 18.85 -14.48 -16.52
C LEU A 654 17.85 -13.37 -16.13
N GLU A 655 17.29 -12.68 -17.12
CA GLU A 655 16.29 -11.64 -16.92
C GLU A 655 14.92 -12.06 -17.46
N LEU A 656 13.87 -11.90 -16.65
CA LEU A 656 12.48 -12.01 -17.07
C LEU A 656 11.86 -10.63 -17.08
N ARG A 657 11.61 -10.05 -18.25
CA ARG A 657 10.85 -8.81 -18.40
C ARG A 657 9.37 -9.18 -18.51
N VAL A 658 8.62 -8.88 -17.47
CA VAL A 658 7.21 -9.28 -17.33
C VAL A 658 6.34 -8.06 -17.51
N THR A 659 5.32 -8.17 -18.36
CA THR A 659 4.24 -7.19 -18.46
C THR A 659 2.89 -7.88 -18.23
N ILE A 660 1.99 -7.25 -17.49
CA ILE A 660 0.63 -7.74 -17.24
C ILE A 660 -0.35 -6.64 -17.62
N ASP A 661 -1.13 -6.84 -18.69
CA ASP A 661 -2.15 -5.89 -19.11
C ASP A 661 -3.46 -6.11 -18.34
N ARG A 662 -3.53 -5.51 -17.15
CA ARG A 662 -4.74 -5.58 -16.30
C ARG A 662 -5.95 -4.85 -16.88
N THR A 663 -5.83 -4.20 -18.05
CA THR A 663 -6.98 -3.57 -18.73
C THR A 663 -7.82 -4.57 -19.50
N LYS A 664 -7.27 -5.75 -19.86
CA LYS A 664 -8.01 -6.81 -20.54
C LYS A 664 -8.68 -7.75 -19.54
N SER A 665 -9.91 -8.13 -19.83
CA SER A 665 -10.70 -9.10 -19.04
C SER A 665 -10.62 -10.54 -19.57
N SER A 666 -10.02 -10.74 -20.74
CA SER A 666 -9.74 -12.04 -21.36
C SER A 666 -8.45 -11.98 -22.17
N SER A 667 -7.75 -13.12 -22.30
CA SER A 667 -6.58 -13.27 -23.18
C SER A 667 -6.89 -14.31 -24.28
N GLN A 668 -6.27 -14.13 -25.45
CA GLN A 668 -6.29 -15.12 -26.53
C GLN A 668 -5.12 -16.10 -26.42
N GLU A 669 -4.16 -15.82 -25.53
CA GLU A 669 -2.96 -16.63 -25.32
C GLU A 669 -3.26 -17.80 -24.37
N PRO A 670 -2.68 -18.99 -24.60
CA PRO A 670 -2.84 -20.14 -23.72
C PRO A 670 -2.37 -19.81 -22.29
N LEU A 671 -3.14 -20.23 -21.29
CA LEU A 671 -2.87 -19.95 -19.87
C LEU A 671 -2.71 -18.44 -19.55
N ASN A 672 -3.28 -17.58 -20.39
CA ASN A 672 -3.16 -16.12 -20.36
C ASN A 672 -1.73 -15.58 -20.53
N CYS A 673 -0.78 -16.38 -21.01
CA CYS A 673 0.63 -16.03 -21.02
C CYS A 673 1.25 -16.14 -22.41
N ARG A 674 1.89 -15.08 -22.89
CA ARG A 674 2.77 -15.11 -24.06
C ARG A 674 4.23 -15.18 -23.61
N ILE A 675 5.05 -15.98 -24.29
CA ILE A 675 6.50 -16.06 -24.02
C ILE A 675 7.28 -15.61 -25.25
N THR A 676 8.32 -14.82 -25.03
CA THR A 676 9.35 -14.53 -26.04
C THR A 676 10.73 -14.75 -25.44
N TYR A 677 11.68 -15.24 -26.22
CA TYR A 677 13.00 -15.64 -25.74
C TYR A 677 14.11 -14.97 -26.56
N GLU A 678 15.14 -14.49 -25.87
CA GLU A 678 16.40 -13.99 -26.42
C GLU A 678 17.53 -14.68 -25.63
N GLY A 679 18.42 -15.40 -26.31
CA GLY A 679 19.53 -16.10 -25.67
C GLY A 679 20.71 -16.29 -26.60
N GLN A 680 21.85 -16.70 -26.03
CA GLN A 680 23.09 -16.94 -26.77
C GLN A 680 23.55 -18.40 -26.66
N GLY A 681 24.04 -18.95 -27.77
CA GLY A 681 24.68 -20.27 -27.85
C GLY A 681 23.78 -21.40 -28.37
N GLU A 682 24.39 -22.51 -28.80
CA GLU A 682 23.66 -23.71 -29.27
C GLU A 682 22.62 -24.19 -28.23
N GLY A 683 21.40 -24.45 -28.72
CA GLY A 683 20.24 -24.86 -27.92
C GLY A 683 19.30 -23.71 -27.52
N SER A 684 19.61 -22.45 -27.84
CA SER A 684 18.70 -21.30 -27.62
C SER A 684 17.41 -21.39 -28.43
N ASP A 685 17.49 -21.90 -29.66
CA ASP A 685 16.38 -21.99 -30.60
C ASP A 685 15.41 -23.13 -30.26
N ASP A 686 15.87 -24.10 -29.45
CA ASP A 686 15.09 -25.26 -29.02
C ASP A 686 14.27 -25.00 -27.73
N VAL A 687 14.34 -23.79 -27.16
CA VAL A 687 13.60 -23.45 -25.94
C VAL A 687 12.09 -23.34 -26.26
N PRO A 688 11.22 -24.15 -25.63
CA PRO A 688 9.78 -24.09 -25.89
C PRO A 688 9.20 -22.72 -25.54
N LEU A 689 8.41 -22.13 -26.44
CA LEU A 689 7.68 -20.87 -26.20
C LEU A 689 6.24 -21.08 -25.72
N ASP A 690 5.79 -22.33 -25.68
CA ASP A 690 4.51 -22.69 -25.06
C ASP A 690 4.63 -22.58 -23.52
N PRO A 691 3.79 -21.78 -22.83
CA PRO A 691 3.77 -21.70 -21.37
C PRO A 691 3.52 -23.02 -20.66
N SER A 692 2.95 -23.99 -21.35
CA SER A 692 2.71 -25.33 -20.82
C SER A 692 3.95 -26.23 -20.83
N ALA A 693 4.93 -25.92 -21.70
CA ALA A 693 6.14 -26.70 -21.93
C ALA A 693 7.42 -26.03 -21.40
N ASN A 694 7.47 -24.70 -21.37
CA ASN A 694 8.64 -23.95 -20.92
C ASN A 694 8.89 -24.12 -19.40
N LEU A 695 10.14 -24.42 -19.01
CA LEU A 695 10.49 -24.71 -17.61
C LEU A 695 10.11 -23.57 -16.65
N ILE A 696 10.40 -22.31 -17.01
CA ILE A 696 10.20 -21.14 -16.15
C ILE A 696 8.71 -20.95 -15.85
N THR A 697 7.87 -21.02 -16.88
CA THR A 697 6.43 -20.84 -16.72
C THR A 697 5.76 -22.06 -16.13
N ARG A 698 6.25 -23.29 -16.37
CA ARG A 698 5.80 -24.49 -15.65
C ARG A 698 6.05 -24.38 -14.14
N VAL A 699 7.22 -23.92 -13.74
CA VAL A 699 7.56 -23.66 -12.34
C VAL A 699 6.63 -22.58 -11.76
N ALA A 700 6.42 -21.48 -12.48
CA ALA A 700 5.50 -20.42 -12.03
C ALA A 700 4.07 -20.95 -11.86
N LEU A 701 3.56 -21.74 -12.81
CA LEU A 701 2.25 -22.37 -12.75
C LEU A 701 2.14 -23.35 -11.58
N TYR A 702 3.18 -24.10 -11.26
CA TYR A 702 3.21 -24.95 -10.07
C TYR A 702 3.02 -24.13 -8.79
N VAL A 703 3.74 -23.01 -8.63
CA VAL A 703 3.57 -22.09 -7.49
C VAL A 703 2.17 -21.50 -7.46
N LEU A 704 1.65 -21.02 -8.60
CA LEU A 704 0.30 -20.46 -8.71
C LEU A 704 -0.78 -21.49 -8.33
N ARG A 705 -0.69 -22.71 -8.86
CA ARG A 705 -1.68 -23.79 -8.64
C ARG A 705 -1.66 -24.29 -7.20
N CYS A 706 -0.51 -24.33 -6.53
CA CYS A 706 -0.44 -24.58 -5.08
C CYS A 706 -1.29 -23.56 -4.31
N HIS A 707 -1.44 -22.34 -4.83
CA HIS A 707 -2.20 -21.24 -4.21
C HIS A 707 -3.56 -20.97 -4.89
N ASN A 708 -4.16 -21.99 -5.52
CA ASN A 708 -5.47 -21.94 -6.17
C ASN A 708 -5.58 -20.92 -7.34
N GLN A 709 -4.47 -20.62 -7.99
CA GLN A 709 -4.44 -19.83 -9.24
C GLN A 709 -4.07 -20.75 -10.40
N ARG A 710 -5.02 -20.97 -11.32
CA ARG A 710 -4.92 -22.03 -12.34
C ARG A 710 -4.08 -21.66 -13.56
N ALA A 711 -4.00 -20.37 -13.85
CA ALA A 711 -3.31 -19.79 -14.99
C ALA A 711 -2.66 -18.45 -14.57
N PHE A 712 -1.87 -17.85 -15.46
CA PHE A 712 -1.33 -16.52 -15.24
C PHE A 712 -2.47 -15.47 -15.18
N PRO A 713 -2.22 -14.30 -14.58
CA PRO A 713 -3.10 -13.15 -14.73
C PRO A 713 -3.43 -12.89 -16.21
N VAL A 714 -4.65 -12.43 -16.47
CA VAL A 714 -5.13 -12.14 -17.82
C VAL A 714 -4.15 -11.18 -18.51
N GLU A 715 -3.72 -11.58 -19.70
CA GLU A 715 -2.70 -10.90 -20.51
C GLU A 715 -1.36 -10.67 -19.80
N THR A 716 -0.65 -11.76 -19.56
CA THR A 716 0.73 -11.75 -19.11
C THR A 716 1.66 -11.97 -20.30
N HIS A 717 2.69 -11.14 -20.47
CA HIS A 717 3.78 -11.38 -21.42
C HIS A 717 5.09 -11.49 -20.65
N VAL A 718 5.79 -12.61 -20.85
CA VAL A 718 7.10 -12.90 -20.24
C VAL A 718 8.14 -12.92 -21.34
N HIS A 719 8.98 -11.90 -21.38
CA HIS A 719 10.14 -11.86 -22.26
C HIS A 719 11.40 -12.27 -21.51
N ILE A 720 11.98 -13.40 -21.92
CA ILE A 720 13.13 -14.05 -21.29
C ILE A 720 14.39 -13.61 -22.03
N VAL A 721 15.37 -13.06 -21.30
CA VAL A 721 16.71 -12.75 -21.81
C VAL A 721 17.71 -13.61 -21.04
N ASN A 722 18.30 -14.60 -21.70
CA ASN A 722 19.18 -15.59 -21.07
C ASN A 722 20.59 -15.60 -21.70
N PRO A 723 21.54 -14.84 -21.11
CA PRO A 723 22.94 -14.88 -21.52
C PRO A 723 23.72 -16.06 -20.89
N ILE A 724 23.09 -16.91 -20.07
CA ILE A 724 23.77 -18.03 -19.40
C ILE A 724 23.87 -19.21 -20.39
N PRO A 725 25.08 -19.73 -20.67
CA PRO A 725 25.23 -20.85 -21.59
C PRO A 725 24.48 -22.12 -21.10
N LEU A 726 23.53 -22.58 -21.91
CA LEU A 726 22.69 -23.75 -21.61
C LEU A 726 23.54 -25.03 -21.55
N GLY A 727 23.32 -25.87 -20.53
CA GLY A 727 23.95 -27.20 -20.44
C GLY A 727 25.47 -27.20 -20.23
N ARG A 728 26.09 -26.05 -19.91
CA ARG A 728 27.56 -25.93 -19.83
C ARG A 728 28.15 -25.89 -18.41
N GLY A 729 27.36 -26.07 -17.36
CA GLY A 729 27.86 -26.13 -15.97
C GLY A 729 27.86 -24.79 -15.19
N LEU A 730 27.18 -23.75 -15.70
CA LEU A 730 26.98 -22.45 -15.02
C LEU A 730 25.57 -22.33 -14.40
N GLY A 731 24.96 -23.44 -13.98
CA GLY A 731 23.73 -23.40 -13.19
C GLY A 731 22.50 -22.80 -13.90
N SER A 732 22.44 -22.86 -15.24
CA SER A 732 21.33 -22.27 -16.03
C SER A 732 19.95 -22.83 -15.65
N SER A 733 19.84 -24.14 -15.41
CA SER A 733 18.60 -24.77 -14.92
C SER A 733 18.18 -24.24 -13.55
N GLY A 734 19.12 -24.16 -12.60
CA GLY A 734 18.87 -23.60 -11.27
C GLY A 734 18.41 -22.15 -11.32
N ALA A 735 19.03 -21.32 -12.18
CA ALA A 735 18.60 -19.96 -12.42
C ALA A 735 17.17 -19.89 -13.01
N ALA A 736 16.85 -20.75 -13.99
CA ALA A 736 15.50 -20.83 -14.57
C ALA A 736 14.43 -21.25 -13.55
N VAL A 737 14.74 -22.21 -12.67
CA VAL A 737 13.84 -22.64 -11.59
C VAL A 737 13.60 -21.51 -10.59
N VAL A 738 14.66 -20.86 -10.11
CA VAL A 738 14.52 -19.72 -9.18
C VAL A 738 13.74 -18.57 -9.83
N ALA A 739 14.03 -18.24 -11.09
CA ALA A 739 13.31 -17.22 -11.84
C ALA A 739 11.83 -17.57 -12.01
N GLY A 740 11.49 -18.85 -12.25
CA GLY A 740 10.11 -19.35 -12.35
C GLY A 740 9.36 -19.29 -11.02
N VAL A 741 10.00 -19.66 -9.91
CA VAL A 741 9.39 -19.56 -8.57
C VAL A 741 9.11 -18.10 -8.22
N MET A 742 10.07 -17.22 -8.50
CA MET A 742 9.91 -15.78 -8.33
C MET A 742 8.84 -15.20 -9.25
N LEU A 743 8.75 -15.67 -10.50
CA LEU A 743 7.69 -15.28 -11.43
C LEU A 743 6.32 -15.64 -10.88
N GLY A 744 6.13 -16.88 -10.41
CA GLY A 744 4.89 -17.34 -9.78
C GLY A 744 4.51 -16.53 -8.54
N LYS A 745 5.51 -16.18 -7.70
CA LYS A 745 5.32 -15.30 -6.54
C LYS A 745 4.80 -13.93 -6.95
N GLU A 746 5.45 -13.29 -7.91
CA GLU A 746 5.15 -11.91 -8.29
C GLU A 746 3.83 -11.80 -9.08
N VAL A 747 3.63 -12.63 -10.12
CA VAL A 747 2.39 -12.59 -10.92
C VAL A 747 1.17 -13.05 -10.11
N GLY A 748 1.37 -13.95 -9.14
CA GLY A 748 0.32 -14.43 -8.25
C GLY A 748 0.01 -13.51 -7.07
N GLY A 749 0.76 -12.42 -6.88
CA GLY A 749 0.62 -11.53 -5.72
C GLY A 749 0.92 -12.22 -4.38
N LEU A 750 1.78 -13.24 -4.38
CA LEU A 750 2.06 -14.11 -3.23
C LEU A 750 3.19 -13.53 -2.35
N HIS A 751 3.17 -12.22 -2.07
CA HIS A 751 4.23 -11.53 -1.32
C HIS A 751 4.39 -11.97 0.15
N HIS A 752 3.53 -12.88 0.63
CA HIS A 752 3.65 -13.49 1.94
C HIS A 752 4.67 -14.65 1.98
N LEU A 753 5.11 -15.17 0.82
CA LEU A 753 6.12 -16.22 0.72
C LEU A 753 7.52 -15.64 1.00
N THR A 754 8.15 -16.16 2.06
CA THR A 754 9.54 -15.85 2.44
C THR A 754 10.53 -16.51 1.47
N ASP A 755 11.76 -16.01 1.41
CA ASP A 755 12.78 -16.59 0.52
C ASP A 755 13.12 -18.04 0.90
N ASP A 756 13.10 -18.39 2.20
CA ASP A 756 13.18 -19.79 2.65
C ASP A 756 12.04 -20.65 2.10
N ARG A 757 10.83 -20.09 2.03
CA ARG A 757 9.69 -20.83 1.46
C ARG A 757 9.83 -20.99 -0.05
N LEU A 758 10.34 -19.97 -0.74
CA LEU A 758 10.66 -20.06 -2.17
C LEU A 758 11.78 -21.08 -2.41
N PHE A 759 12.73 -21.21 -1.49
CA PHE A 759 13.76 -22.22 -1.54
C PHE A 759 13.16 -23.64 -1.46
N ASP A 760 12.19 -23.89 -0.58
CA ASP A 760 11.44 -25.17 -0.56
C ASP A 760 10.76 -25.47 -1.92
N PHE A 761 10.15 -24.45 -2.55
CA PHE A 761 9.57 -24.59 -3.89
C PHE A 761 10.61 -24.91 -4.96
N CYS A 762 11.79 -24.28 -4.90
CA CYS A 762 12.90 -24.57 -5.80
C CYS A 762 13.39 -26.02 -5.62
N LEU A 763 13.53 -26.48 -4.37
CA LEU A 763 14.04 -27.81 -4.04
C LEU A 763 13.11 -28.96 -4.42
N MET A 764 11.81 -28.68 -4.52
CA MET A 764 10.86 -29.64 -5.07
C MET A 764 11.10 -29.92 -6.56
N ILE A 765 11.74 -28.99 -7.26
CA ILE A 765 11.94 -29.03 -8.72
C ILE A 765 13.38 -29.39 -9.05
N GLU A 766 14.33 -28.71 -8.42
CA GLU A 766 15.77 -28.87 -8.60
C GLU A 766 16.36 -29.34 -7.27
N ARG A 767 16.76 -30.61 -7.22
CA ARG A 767 17.25 -31.24 -5.97
C ARG A 767 18.70 -30.87 -5.62
N HIS A 768 19.32 -29.95 -6.35
CA HIS A 768 20.67 -29.45 -6.06
C HIS A 768 20.58 -28.14 -5.28
N PRO A 769 20.67 -28.18 -3.94
CA PRO A 769 20.45 -27.01 -3.10
C PRO A 769 21.54 -25.95 -3.26
N ASP A 770 22.72 -26.33 -3.71
CA ASP A 770 23.87 -25.46 -3.97
C ASP A 770 23.63 -24.46 -5.11
N ASN A 771 23.12 -24.91 -6.26
CA ASN A 771 22.84 -24.06 -7.42
C ASN A 771 21.65 -23.13 -7.15
N VAL A 772 20.51 -23.69 -6.71
CA VAL A 772 19.31 -22.88 -6.44
C VAL A 772 19.50 -21.97 -5.23
N GLY A 773 20.24 -22.41 -4.21
CA GLY A 773 20.59 -21.58 -3.06
C GLY A 773 21.49 -20.41 -3.46
N ALA A 774 22.51 -20.66 -4.28
CA ALA A 774 23.37 -19.60 -4.79
C ALA A 774 22.56 -18.61 -5.65
N ALA A 775 21.73 -19.09 -6.58
CA ALA A 775 20.94 -18.24 -7.45
C ALA A 775 19.90 -17.40 -6.67
N LEU A 776 19.28 -17.96 -5.63
CA LEU A 776 18.27 -17.28 -4.83
C LEU A 776 18.89 -16.27 -3.85
N PHE A 777 19.87 -16.67 -3.03
CA PHE A 777 20.41 -15.86 -1.93
C PHE A 777 21.65 -15.04 -2.32
N GLY A 778 22.36 -15.44 -3.36
CA GLY A 778 23.53 -14.76 -3.89
C GLY A 778 24.80 -14.90 -3.06
N GLY A 779 25.92 -14.57 -3.68
CA GLY A 779 27.27 -14.67 -3.14
C GLY A 779 27.70 -16.12 -2.97
N PHE A 780 28.57 -16.35 -2.00
CA PHE A 780 29.11 -17.65 -1.66
C PHE A 780 28.28 -18.28 -0.53
N VAL A 781 27.65 -19.43 -0.78
CA VAL A 781 26.66 -20.02 0.12
C VAL A 781 26.95 -21.49 0.37
N GLY A 782 26.64 -21.94 1.59
CA GLY A 782 26.55 -23.35 1.96
C GLY A 782 25.09 -23.72 2.18
N THR A 783 24.68 -24.87 1.67
CA THR A 783 23.30 -25.36 1.77
C THR A 783 23.27 -26.80 2.26
N TYR A 784 22.18 -27.19 2.92
CA TYR A 784 21.94 -28.57 3.31
C TYR A 784 20.44 -28.86 3.39
N LEU A 785 20.09 -30.14 3.29
CA LEU A 785 18.71 -30.62 3.36
C LEU A 785 18.43 -31.28 4.72
N LYS A 786 17.25 -31.06 5.28
CA LYS A 786 16.79 -31.83 6.45
C LYS A 786 16.45 -33.27 6.08
N PRO A 787 16.67 -34.24 6.99
CA PRO A 787 16.07 -35.56 6.86
C PRO A 787 14.55 -35.42 6.84
N LEU A 788 13.93 -35.86 5.75
CA LEU A 788 12.48 -35.84 5.58
C LEU A 788 11.85 -37.10 6.18
N THR A 789 10.57 -37.03 6.54
CA THR A 789 9.80 -38.23 6.91
C THR A 789 9.67 -39.15 5.69
N PRO A 790 9.51 -40.48 5.85
CA PRO A 790 9.31 -41.38 4.69
C PRO A 790 8.15 -40.97 3.78
N GLU A 791 7.11 -40.37 4.35
CA GLU A 791 5.94 -39.81 3.64
C GLU A 791 6.31 -38.59 2.79
N ASP A 792 7.17 -37.70 3.31
CA ASP A 792 7.68 -36.52 2.59
C ASP A 792 8.76 -36.90 1.57
N VAL A 793 9.58 -37.92 1.84
CA VAL A 793 10.53 -38.48 0.87
C VAL A 793 9.78 -39.01 -0.36
N ALA A 794 8.72 -39.80 -0.15
CA ALA A 794 7.89 -40.32 -1.23
C ALA A 794 7.23 -39.20 -2.08
N ARG A 795 6.93 -38.04 -1.49
CA ARG A 795 6.38 -36.87 -2.21
C ARG A 795 7.45 -36.13 -3.00
N VAL A 796 8.63 -35.93 -2.42
CA VAL A 796 9.78 -35.28 -3.07
C VAL A 796 10.35 -36.15 -4.19
N GLU A 797 10.23 -37.47 -4.09
CA GLU A 797 10.75 -38.43 -5.07
C GLU A 797 10.00 -38.43 -6.42
N ILE A 798 8.77 -37.91 -6.49
CA ILE A 798 7.98 -37.82 -7.71
C ILE A 798 8.65 -36.84 -8.70
N PRO A 799 9.17 -37.31 -9.85
CA PRO A 799 9.78 -36.44 -10.85
C PRO A 799 8.75 -35.43 -11.39
N LEU A 800 9.20 -34.25 -11.85
CA LEU A 800 8.31 -33.22 -12.45
C LEU A 800 7.44 -33.76 -13.61
N SER A 801 7.84 -34.88 -14.24
CA SER A 801 7.06 -35.60 -15.26
C SER A 801 5.80 -36.30 -14.73
N GLU A 802 5.70 -36.52 -13.42
CA GLU A 802 4.58 -37.19 -12.75
C GLU A 802 3.71 -36.20 -11.95
N VAL A 803 4.29 -35.11 -11.42
CA VAL A 803 3.53 -34.01 -10.79
C VAL A 803 2.76 -33.17 -11.83
N LEU A 804 3.24 -33.17 -13.08
CA LEU A 804 2.55 -32.65 -14.25
C LEU A 804 2.69 -33.70 -15.37
N PRO A 805 1.75 -34.65 -15.52
CA PRO A 805 1.85 -35.64 -16.60
C PRO A 805 1.85 -34.92 -17.95
N ALA A 806 2.69 -35.37 -18.89
CA ALA A 806 2.58 -34.97 -20.29
C ALA A 806 1.45 -35.79 -20.95
N PRO A 807 0.41 -35.19 -21.58
CA PRO A 807 0.18 -33.77 -21.88
C PRO A 807 -0.94 -33.17 -21.01
N ALA A 808 -0.61 -32.66 -19.82
CA ALA A 808 -1.50 -31.87 -18.97
C ALA A 808 -0.73 -30.74 -18.24
N GLY A 809 0.32 -30.21 -18.86
CA GLY A 809 0.85 -28.89 -18.55
C GLY A 809 -0.06 -27.76 -19.06
N GLY A 810 -0.94 -28.05 -20.03
CA GLY A 810 -1.80 -27.07 -20.70
C GLY A 810 -3.30 -27.18 -20.38
N LEU A 811 -3.76 -28.31 -19.84
CA LEU A 811 -5.14 -28.52 -19.39
C LEU A 811 -5.23 -28.31 -17.89
N ASP A 812 -6.14 -27.45 -17.45
CA ASP A 812 -6.52 -27.36 -16.04
C ASP A 812 -7.25 -28.65 -15.65
N THR A 813 -6.56 -29.56 -14.97
CA THR A 813 -7.13 -30.82 -14.50
C THR A 813 -8.07 -30.63 -13.30
N GLY A 814 -8.13 -29.42 -12.72
CA GLY A 814 -8.89 -29.13 -11.51
C GLY A 814 -8.24 -29.66 -10.22
N GLU A 815 -7.18 -30.46 -10.32
CA GLU A 815 -6.47 -31.01 -9.16
C GLU A 815 -5.43 -30.01 -8.62
N ARG A 816 -5.20 -30.01 -7.31
CA ARG A 816 -4.20 -29.15 -6.67
C ARG A 816 -2.89 -29.94 -6.57
N PRO A 817 -1.77 -29.42 -7.13
CA PRO A 817 -0.49 -30.10 -6.99
C PRO A 817 -0.05 -30.14 -5.52
N PRO A 818 0.79 -31.13 -5.14
CA PRO A 818 1.29 -31.23 -3.78
C PRO A 818 2.13 -30.00 -3.43
N GLU A 819 1.92 -29.44 -2.23
CA GLU A 819 2.77 -28.36 -1.73
C GLU A 819 4.09 -28.94 -1.16
N PRO A 820 5.22 -28.22 -1.30
CA PRO A 820 6.48 -28.71 -0.76
C PRO A 820 6.42 -28.72 0.78
N PRO A 821 7.03 -29.70 1.47
CA PRO A 821 7.22 -29.63 2.92
C PRO A 821 7.89 -28.32 3.35
N HIS A 822 7.69 -27.91 4.60
CA HIS A 822 8.25 -26.65 5.10
C HIS A 822 9.66 -26.84 5.68
N GLY A 823 10.60 -26.00 5.25
CA GLY A 823 11.97 -25.99 5.78
C GLY A 823 12.78 -27.21 5.37
N ILE A 824 12.68 -27.60 4.10
CA ILE A 824 13.44 -28.68 3.47
C ILE A 824 14.91 -28.25 3.38
N GLY A 825 15.13 -27.05 2.85
CA GLY A 825 16.45 -26.49 2.60
C GLY A 825 16.86 -25.48 3.65
N HIS A 826 18.12 -25.56 4.05
CA HIS A 826 18.78 -24.58 4.88
C HIS A 826 19.99 -24.01 4.16
N HIS A 827 20.31 -22.75 4.45
CA HIS A 827 21.41 -22.05 3.82
C HIS A 827 22.15 -21.18 4.83
N ILE A 828 23.40 -20.89 4.52
CA ILE A 828 24.21 -19.86 5.16
C ILE A 828 25.05 -19.17 4.11
N LYS A 829 25.17 -17.85 4.20
CA LYS A 829 26.05 -17.07 3.34
C LYS A 829 27.40 -16.92 4.02
N PHE A 830 28.45 -17.35 3.34
CA PHE A 830 29.81 -17.24 3.81
C PHE A 830 30.44 -15.89 3.41
N PRO A 831 31.45 -15.42 4.15
CA PRO A 831 32.26 -14.29 3.73
C PRO A 831 33.02 -14.61 2.43
N TRP A 832 33.32 -13.58 1.66
CA TRP A 832 34.09 -13.67 0.42
C TRP A 832 35.05 -12.49 0.32
N ALA A 833 36.32 -12.75 0.04
CA ALA A 833 37.34 -11.74 -0.16
C ALA A 833 37.16 -11.04 -1.52
N LYS A 834 37.02 -9.71 -1.51
CA LYS A 834 36.62 -8.90 -2.68
C LYS A 834 37.66 -8.93 -3.81
N GLU A 835 38.88 -9.26 -3.47
CA GLU A 835 40.02 -9.41 -4.37
C GLU A 835 39.87 -10.64 -5.28
N ILE A 836 39.08 -11.64 -4.86
CA ILE A 836 38.90 -12.90 -5.60
C ILE A 836 37.83 -12.73 -6.68
N LYS A 837 38.21 -13.00 -7.92
CA LYS A 837 37.32 -13.14 -9.08
C LYS A 837 37.35 -14.56 -9.62
N ALA A 838 36.30 -14.93 -10.33
CA ALA A 838 36.18 -16.22 -10.99
C ALA A 838 36.39 -16.08 -12.50
N VAL A 839 37.42 -16.72 -13.02
CA VAL A 839 37.66 -16.89 -14.46
C VAL A 839 36.95 -18.17 -14.88
N ALA A 840 35.84 -18.03 -15.61
CA ALA A 840 35.05 -19.15 -16.12
C ALA A 840 35.47 -19.46 -17.56
N ILE A 841 36.01 -20.65 -17.81
CA ILE A 841 36.38 -21.15 -19.13
C ILE A 841 35.28 -22.12 -19.56
N VAL A 842 34.60 -21.78 -20.64
CA VAL A 842 33.39 -22.44 -21.15
C VAL A 842 33.74 -23.14 -22.47
N PRO A 843 33.97 -24.47 -22.47
CA PRO A 843 34.20 -25.22 -23.68
C PRO A 843 32.97 -25.28 -24.59
N ASN A 844 33.18 -25.31 -25.90
CA ASN A 844 32.11 -25.40 -26.89
C ASN A 844 31.63 -26.84 -27.12
N PHE A 845 31.28 -27.54 -26.04
CA PHE A 845 30.58 -28.82 -26.07
C PHE A 845 29.73 -28.97 -24.79
N GLN A 846 28.88 -29.99 -24.75
CA GLN A 846 28.02 -30.26 -23.60
C GLN A 846 28.33 -31.64 -23.01
N VAL A 847 28.29 -31.73 -21.68
CA VAL A 847 28.33 -33.01 -20.95
C VAL A 847 26.95 -33.22 -20.32
N PRO A 848 26.21 -34.27 -20.71
CA PRO A 848 24.93 -34.56 -20.09
C PRO A 848 25.07 -34.79 -18.58
N THR A 849 24.28 -34.08 -17.76
CA THR A 849 24.32 -34.20 -16.29
C THR A 849 24.12 -35.64 -15.82
N ALA A 850 23.32 -36.44 -16.54
CA ALA A 850 23.12 -37.86 -16.25
C ALA A 850 24.44 -38.64 -16.32
N LYS A 851 25.23 -38.44 -17.37
CA LYS A 851 26.57 -39.07 -17.52
C LYS A 851 27.53 -38.59 -16.43
N ALA A 852 27.49 -37.30 -16.08
CA ALA A 852 28.33 -36.73 -15.01
C ALA A 852 27.99 -37.27 -13.59
N ARG A 853 26.79 -37.83 -13.41
CA ARG A 853 26.40 -38.55 -12.18
C ARG A 853 26.76 -40.03 -12.24
N GLU A 854 26.62 -40.66 -13.40
CA GLU A 854 26.91 -42.08 -13.61
C GLU A 854 28.37 -42.44 -13.33
N VAL A 855 29.30 -41.53 -13.62
CA VAL A 855 30.74 -41.74 -13.36
C VAL A 855 31.14 -41.70 -11.87
N LEU A 856 30.24 -41.26 -10.98
CA LEU A 856 30.53 -41.20 -9.55
C LEU A 856 30.39 -42.60 -8.91
N PRO A 857 31.33 -43.01 -8.04
CA PRO A 857 31.23 -44.30 -7.38
C PRO A 857 30.10 -44.32 -6.34
N LYS A 858 29.54 -45.50 -6.08
CA LYS A 858 28.52 -45.68 -5.03
C LYS A 858 29.10 -45.63 -3.62
N GLU A 859 30.39 -45.93 -3.48
CA GLU A 859 31.11 -45.98 -2.21
C GLU A 859 32.46 -45.28 -2.35
N TYR A 860 32.90 -44.60 -1.28
CA TYR A 860 34.15 -43.86 -1.25
C TYR A 860 35.10 -44.42 -0.17
N PRO A 861 36.43 -44.47 -0.43
CA PRO A 861 37.40 -44.81 0.61
C PRO A 861 37.30 -43.82 1.78
N ARG A 862 37.33 -44.34 3.02
CA ARG A 862 37.31 -43.52 4.24
C ARG A 862 38.39 -42.41 4.22
N GLN A 863 39.56 -42.70 3.67
CA GLN A 863 40.67 -41.74 3.56
C GLN A 863 40.31 -40.55 2.67
N ASP A 864 39.64 -40.78 1.55
CA ASP A 864 39.25 -39.72 0.61
C ASP A 864 38.10 -38.88 1.16
N VAL A 865 37.13 -39.52 1.83
CA VAL A 865 36.07 -38.80 2.55
C VAL A 865 36.67 -37.90 3.64
N THR A 866 37.60 -38.44 4.44
CA THR A 866 38.28 -37.68 5.50
C THR A 866 39.09 -36.52 4.90
N PHE A 867 39.80 -36.75 3.81
CA PHE A 867 40.55 -35.73 3.07
C PHE A 867 39.64 -34.57 2.63
N ASN A 868 38.46 -34.90 2.09
CA ASN A 868 37.52 -33.90 1.60
C ASN A 868 36.85 -33.13 2.74
N LEU A 869 36.48 -33.81 3.83
CA LEU A 869 35.91 -33.18 5.04
C LEU A 869 36.84 -32.15 5.69
N GLN A 870 38.16 -32.41 5.70
CA GLN A 870 39.14 -31.45 6.19
C GLN A 870 39.14 -30.15 5.37
N ARG A 871 39.00 -30.28 4.04
CA ARG A 871 39.11 -29.16 3.10
C ARG A 871 37.85 -28.32 3.05
N ILE A 872 36.68 -28.96 3.00
CA ILE A 872 35.39 -28.24 3.06
C ILE A 872 35.21 -27.49 4.38
N ALA A 873 35.80 -27.96 5.50
CA ALA A 873 35.76 -27.25 6.77
C ALA A 873 36.59 -25.95 6.77
N LEU A 874 37.67 -25.90 5.99
CA LEU A 874 38.58 -24.76 5.90
C LEU A 874 38.22 -23.80 4.77
N LEU A 875 37.65 -24.32 3.67
CA LEU A 875 37.39 -23.56 2.44
C LEU A 875 36.58 -22.28 2.68
N PRO A 876 35.48 -22.26 3.47
CA PRO A 876 34.73 -21.03 3.69
C PRO A 876 35.49 -19.95 4.44
N VAL A 877 36.39 -20.35 5.33
CA VAL A 877 37.24 -19.41 6.06
C VAL A 877 38.34 -18.89 5.14
N ALA A 878 38.99 -19.77 4.37
CA ALA A 878 40.06 -19.41 3.45
C ALA A 878 39.60 -18.40 2.38
N LEU A 879 38.45 -18.65 1.74
CA LEU A 879 37.87 -17.74 0.74
C LEU A 879 37.32 -16.44 1.33
N GLY A 880 37.10 -16.39 2.64
CA GLY A 880 36.60 -15.22 3.35
C GLY A 880 37.69 -14.26 3.88
N GLN A 881 38.95 -14.67 3.89
CA GLN A 881 40.05 -13.87 4.43
C GLN A 881 40.57 -12.84 3.42
N SER A 882 40.76 -11.60 3.89
CA SER A 882 41.38 -10.52 3.13
C SER A 882 42.61 -10.01 3.90
N PRO A 883 43.81 -10.00 3.29
CA PRO A 883 44.11 -10.46 1.93
C PRO A 883 43.97 -11.99 1.77
N PRO A 884 43.63 -12.51 0.57
CA PRO A 884 43.56 -13.94 0.30
C PRO A 884 44.94 -14.61 0.45
N ASP A 885 44.98 -15.78 1.09
CA ASP A 885 46.16 -16.65 1.16
C ASP A 885 46.10 -17.69 0.01
N PRO A 886 46.95 -17.57 -1.03
CA PRO A 886 46.90 -18.46 -2.20
C PRO A 886 47.18 -19.92 -1.87
N ASP A 887 48.11 -20.19 -0.96
CA ASP A 887 48.50 -21.56 -0.62
C ASP A 887 47.41 -22.25 0.20
N LEU A 888 46.81 -21.53 1.16
CA LEU A 888 45.69 -22.03 1.95
C LEU A 888 44.46 -22.31 1.07
N ILE A 889 44.11 -21.38 0.18
CA ILE A 889 42.95 -21.54 -0.72
C ILE A 889 43.18 -22.70 -1.69
N TYR A 890 44.37 -22.80 -2.29
CA TYR A 890 44.71 -23.89 -3.21
C TYR A 890 44.58 -25.26 -2.55
N LEU A 891 45.10 -25.41 -1.33
CA LEU A 891 45.00 -26.66 -0.56
C LEU A 891 43.57 -26.96 -0.14
N ALA A 892 42.78 -25.93 0.21
CA ALA A 892 41.38 -26.06 0.58
C ALA A 892 40.46 -26.36 -0.62
N MET A 893 40.87 -26.05 -1.86
CA MET A 893 40.08 -26.33 -3.07
C MET A 893 40.28 -27.74 -3.64
N GLN A 894 41.19 -28.54 -3.09
CA GLN A 894 41.43 -29.90 -3.57
C GLN A 894 40.22 -30.82 -3.30
N ASP A 895 39.84 -31.63 -4.28
CA ASP A 895 38.70 -32.54 -4.19
C ASP A 895 39.10 -33.98 -4.50
N LYS A 896 38.46 -34.92 -3.78
CA LYS A 896 38.56 -36.35 -4.05
C LYS A 896 37.20 -37.05 -4.18
N LEU A 897 36.08 -36.33 -4.08
CA LEU A 897 34.77 -36.97 -4.10
C LEU A 897 34.12 -36.94 -5.48
N HIS A 898 34.35 -35.93 -6.32
CA HIS A 898 33.63 -35.82 -7.59
C HIS A 898 34.52 -35.47 -8.79
N GLN A 899 35.48 -34.57 -8.63
CA GLN A 899 36.28 -34.02 -9.71
C GLN A 899 37.16 -35.08 -10.37
N GLN A 900 37.83 -35.93 -9.58
CA GLN A 900 38.69 -37.00 -10.11
C GLN A 900 37.95 -38.03 -10.98
N TYR A 901 36.65 -38.19 -10.76
CA TYR A 901 35.79 -39.09 -11.54
C TYR A 901 35.24 -38.37 -12.78
N ARG A 902 34.78 -37.12 -12.62
CA ARG A 902 34.20 -36.31 -13.69
C ARG A 902 35.21 -35.81 -14.71
N GLN A 903 36.48 -35.67 -14.35
CA GLN A 903 37.53 -35.25 -15.30
C GLN A 903 37.70 -36.20 -16.47
N THR A 904 37.28 -37.46 -16.35
CA THR A 904 37.27 -38.42 -17.47
C THR A 904 36.32 -38.02 -18.60
N LEU A 905 35.33 -37.16 -18.32
CA LEU A 905 34.35 -36.66 -19.29
C LEU A 905 34.82 -35.39 -20.01
N ILE A 906 35.92 -34.78 -19.57
CA ILE A 906 36.41 -33.49 -20.04
C ILE A 906 37.88 -33.65 -20.43
N PRO A 907 38.17 -33.83 -21.73
CA PRO A 907 39.53 -34.01 -22.21
C PRO A 907 40.46 -32.89 -21.73
N GLY A 908 41.63 -33.26 -21.20
CA GLY A 908 42.63 -32.32 -20.70
C GLY A 908 42.39 -31.75 -19.30
N LEU A 909 41.24 -31.98 -18.65
CA LEU A 909 40.96 -31.39 -17.32
C LEU A 909 41.95 -31.83 -16.24
N GLY A 910 42.29 -33.12 -16.18
CA GLY A 910 43.24 -33.64 -15.18
C GLY A 910 44.60 -32.95 -15.27
N GLU A 911 45.13 -32.82 -16.48
CA GLU A 911 46.40 -32.13 -16.72
C GLU A 911 46.33 -30.64 -16.41
N ILE A 912 45.20 -29.97 -16.66
CA ILE A 912 45.00 -28.56 -16.30
C ILE A 912 45.08 -28.37 -14.78
N VAL A 913 44.37 -29.22 -14.02
CA VAL A 913 44.34 -29.13 -12.55
C VAL A 913 45.72 -29.47 -11.95
N GLU A 914 46.43 -30.45 -12.50
CA GLU A 914 47.77 -30.83 -12.03
C GLU A 914 48.87 -29.82 -12.39
N SER A 915 48.77 -29.19 -13.56
CA SER A 915 49.80 -28.26 -14.06
C SER A 915 49.67 -26.82 -13.53
N MET A 916 48.60 -26.52 -12.78
CA MET A 916 48.29 -25.18 -12.31
C MET A 916 48.16 -25.13 -10.77
N SER A 917 49.08 -24.38 -10.16
CA SER A 917 49.13 -24.03 -8.73
C SER A 917 49.55 -22.56 -8.55
N PRO A 918 49.33 -21.95 -7.37
CA PRO A 918 49.79 -20.59 -7.08
C PRO A 918 51.28 -20.37 -7.34
N SER A 919 52.12 -21.39 -7.10
CA SER A 919 53.57 -21.31 -7.37
C SER A 919 53.93 -21.34 -8.86
N SER A 920 53.07 -21.94 -9.70
CA SER A 920 53.29 -22.09 -11.14
C SER A 920 52.63 -20.99 -11.99
N GLN A 921 51.68 -20.24 -11.41
CA GLN A 921 50.90 -19.22 -12.07
C GLN A 921 50.55 -18.12 -11.08
N GLU A 922 51.22 -16.97 -11.21
CA GLU A 922 50.99 -15.81 -10.34
C GLU A 922 49.54 -15.32 -10.46
N GLY A 923 48.93 -15.01 -9.31
CA GLY A 923 47.55 -14.52 -9.22
C GLY A 923 46.49 -15.63 -9.11
N LEU A 924 46.83 -16.89 -9.42
CA LEU A 924 45.93 -18.04 -9.30
C LEU A 924 45.79 -18.49 -7.84
N LEU A 925 44.56 -18.81 -7.42
CA LEU A 925 44.25 -19.37 -6.11
C LEU A 925 43.84 -20.85 -6.19
N GLY A 926 43.15 -21.25 -7.26
CA GLY A 926 42.80 -22.64 -7.49
C GLY A 926 41.89 -22.84 -8.69
N VAL A 927 41.84 -24.07 -9.19
CA VAL A 927 41.06 -24.46 -10.37
C VAL A 927 40.14 -25.62 -9.98
N CYS A 928 38.87 -25.53 -10.35
CA CYS A 928 37.91 -26.60 -10.12
C CYS A 928 36.88 -26.70 -11.24
N LEU A 929 36.17 -27.82 -11.27
CA LEU A 929 35.03 -28.01 -12.16
C LEU A 929 33.82 -27.18 -11.67
N SER A 930 33.18 -26.43 -12.56
CA SER A 930 31.93 -25.73 -12.26
C SER A 930 30.75 -26.69 -12.33
N GLY A 931 30.16 -27.03 -11.18
CA GLY A 931 29.05 -27.98 -11.12
C GLY A 931 29.42 -29.36 -11.70
N ALA A 932 28.65 -29.81 -12.69
CA ALA A 932 28.88 -31.06 -13.41
C ALA A 932 29.80 -30.91 -14.65
N GLY A 933 30.21 -29.69 -14.99
CA GLY A 933 30.99 -29.38 -16.19
C GLY A 933 30.17 -29.11 -17.46
N PRO A 934 30.84 -28.88 -18.61
CA PRO A 934 32.29 -28.89 -18.79
C PRO A 934 33.01 -27.58 -18.42
N THR A 935 32.30 -26.54 -17.96
CA THR A 935 32.95 -25.27 -17.56
C THR A 935 33.97 -25.48 -16.44
N ILE A 936 35.16 -24.90 -16.61
CA ILE A 936 36.20 -24.82 -15.59
C ILE A 936 36.11 -23.45 -14.90
N LEU A 937 36.19 -23.44 -13.58
CA LEU A 937 36.26 -22.23 -12.77
C LEU A 937 37.66 -22.10 -12.14
N ALA A 938 38.38 -21.04 -12.50
CA ALA A 938 39.63 -20.67 -11.86
C ALA A 938 39.41 -19.44 -10.96
N LEU A 939 39.70 -19.56 -9.67
CA LEU A 939 39.68 -18.44 -8.74
C LEU A 939 41.03 -17.73 -8.76
N ALA A 940 41.02 -16.41 -8.90
CA ALA A 940 42.24 -15.62 -9.06
C ALA A 940 42.07 -14.20 -8.49
N THR A 941 43.19 -13.54 -8.20
CA THR A 941 43.26 -12.13 -7.75
C THR A 941 43.82 -11.18 -8.82
N SER A 942 44.62 -11.71 -9.76
CA SER A 942 45.24 -10.97 -10.85
C SER A 942 45.55 -11.92 -12.02
N ASN A 943 46.12 -11.39 -13.11
CA ASN A 943 46.56 -12.16 -14.29
C ASN A 943 45.46 -13.02 -14.96
N PHE A 944 44.21 -12.55 -14.92
CA PHE A 944 43.03 -13.30 -15.38
C PHE A 944 43.14 -13.80 -16.83
N GLU A 945 43.59 -12.95 -17.74
CA GLU A 945 43.74 -13.27 -19.16
C GLU A 945 44.80 -14.35 -19.39
N GLN A 946 45.99 -14.22 -18.77
CA GLN A 946 47.04 -15.23 -18.86
C GLN A 946 46.62 -16.58 -18.28
N ILE A 947 45.85 -16.57 -17.18
CA ILE A 947 45.27 -17.79 -16.59
C ILE A 947 44.30 -18.44 -17.58
N ALA A 948 43.42 -17.65 -18.20
CA ALA A 948 42.47 -18.14 -19.19
C ALA A 948 43.18 -18.70 -20.43
N GLU A 949 44.13 -17.97 -21.01
CA GLU A 949 44.91 -18.37 -22.18
C GLU A 949 45.69 -19.67 -21.94
N LYS A 950 46.29 -19.83 -20.76
CA LYS A 950 46.99 -21.07 -20.40
C LYS A 950 46.05 -22.27 -20.40
N ILE A 951 44.86 -22.13 -19.80
CA ILE A 951 43.83 -23.18 -19.79
C ILE A 951 43.31 -23.46 -21.21
N ILE A 952 43.01 -22.41 -21.99
CA ILE A 952 42.51 -22.52 -23.37
C ILE A 952 43.55 -23.21 -24.25
N SER A 953 44.83 -22.85 -24.15
CA SER A 953 45.90 -23.45 -24.95
C SER A 953 45.98 -24.97 -24.78
N ARG A 954 45.56 -25.49 -23.62
CA ARG A 954 45.50 -26.93 -23.36
C ARG A 954 44.29 -27.56 -24.04
N PHE A 955 43.12 -26.93 -23.96
CA PHE A 955 41.94 -27.39 -24.70
C PHE A 955 42.14 -27.34 -26.21
N THR A 956 42.87 -26.35 -26.73
CA THR A 956 43.23 -26.27 -28.16
C THR A 956 44.05 -27.48 -28.61
N LYS A 957 44.92 -28.04 -27.76
CA LYS A 957 45.66 -29.29 -28.09
C LYS A 957 44.74 -30.50 -28.25
N GLU A 958 43.58 -30.47 -27.61
CA GLU A 958 42.53 -31.50 -27.72
C GLU A 958 41.48 -31.13 -28.81
N ASN A 959 41.73 -30.10 -29.63
CA ASN A 959 40.80 -29.54 -30.63
C ASN A 959 39.47 -29.05 -30.05
N ILE A 960 39.50 -28.45 -28.85
CA ILE A 960 38.31 -27.93 -28.17
C ILE A 960 38.36 -26.40 -28.15
N ASP A 961 37.40 -25.77 -28.83
CA ASP A 961 37.21 -24.32 -28.77
C ASP A 961 36.59 -23.91 -27.44
N CYS A 962 37.07 -22.82 -26.86
CA CYS A 962 36.62 -22.32 -25.56
C CYS A 962 36.38 -20.82 -25.60
N GLN A 963 35.39 -20.37 -24.84
CA GLN A 963 35.21 -18.96 -24.48
C GLN A 963 35.56 -18.77 -23.01
N TRP A 964 35.98 -17.57 -22.61
CA TRP A 964 36.23 -17.29 -21.20
C TRP A 964 35.61 -15.97 -20.76
N LEU A 965 35.24 -15.92 -19.48
CA LEU A 965 34.52 -14.81 -18.86
C LEU A 965 35.13 -14.52 -17.48
N ILE A 966 35.27 -13.24 -17.14
CA ILE A 966 35.60 -12.81 -15.77
C ILE A 966 34.30 -12.52 -15.04
N LEU A 967 34.07 -13.23 -13.95
CA LEU A 967 32.86 -13.19 -13.17
C LEU A 967 33.17 -12.83 -11.72
N GLU A 968 32.28 -12.04 -11.14
CA GLU A 968 32.34 -11.65 -9.73
C GLU A 968 31.18 -12.29 -8.97
N PRO A 969 31.31 -12.50 -7.65
CA PRO A 969 30.20 -12.95 -6.83
C PRO A 969 28.99 -12.02 -6.99
N ALA A 970 27.87 -12.57 -7.43
CA ALA A 970 26.64 -11.83 -7.67
C ALA A 970 25.79 -11.70 -6.40
N GLU A 971 24.92 -10.70 -6.37
CA GLU A 971 23.80 -10.70 -5.44
C GLU A 971 22.73 -11.72 -5.87
N GLY A 972 21.86 -12.10 -4.93
CA GLY A 972 20.80 -13.06 -5.19
C GLY A 972 19.73 -12.53 -6.14
N THR A 973 18.70 -13.33 -6.36
CA THR A 973 17.61 -12.97 -7.27
C THR A 973 16.87 -11.72 -6.78
N LYS A 974 16.63 -10.76 -7.68
CA LYS A 974 15.95 -9.50 -7.36
C LYS A 974 14.82 -9.20 -8.33
N VAL A 975 13.79 -8.54 -7.82
CA VAL A 975 12.68 -7.97 -8.62
C VAL A 975 12.90 -6.47 -8.76
N ILE A 976 13.03 -6.00 -9.98
CA ILE A 976 13.24 -4.60 -10.35
C ILE A 976 11.92 -4.09 -10.93
N ARG A 977 11.25 -3.16 -10.25
CA ARG A 977 9.98 -2.59 -10.71
C ARG A 977 10.24 -1.23 -11.35
N SER A 978 9.76 -1.04 -12.58
CA SER A 978 9.85 0.24 -13.32
C SER A 978 9.10 1.38 -12.64
#